data_AF-W5JRH3-F1
#
_entry.id   AF-W5JRH3-F1
#
_cell.length_a   1.000
_cell.length_b   1.000
_cell.length_c   1.000
_cell.angle_alpha   90.00
_cell.angle_beta   90.00
_cell.angle_gamma   90.00
#
_symmetry.space_group_name_H-M   'P 1'
#
loop_
_entity.id
_entity.type
_entity.pdbx_description
1 polymer ?
#
loop_
_entity_poly.entity_id
_entity_poly.type
_entity_poly.pdbx_seq_one_letter_code
_entity_poly.pdbx_strand_id
1 'polypeptide(L)'
;MKGTFVCCLVLVQLFGALASDNWKLVPDESGRLRLINTNPYDIPEDENVVEPLFNPETDVIFRLFTRRNPAHGQVLQWNSAASVQNSNFIASHPTRFTIHGWNGGETSGLHANIRQNYLGVGEFNVIAVDWGAGAQTANYIAARNRVAAVGDIISRMVNTLVSASGTSRNNIYLIGHSLGAHAAGNAGRQQNGQLNTIIGLDPAGPLFSLGDSDIMAPRDAQYTEAIFTNAGLLGFDLPLSDANFFPNGGRSQPGCGIDIAGNCAHSRAHELYAESVSSAAGFRATRCGSHGEIIAGQCTNTGTAVMGGEPSNQGRGVNGMFIVSTNGNSPFAQALPTLLVASQPVERNSNWQLVPDSSGRLHLVNTNPYNLDQQDVAPLFNPEQDLIFRLFTRANPTTPQILEFGNPASIAASNFNPAHPTRFTIHGWNSNGNDGMNTNIRNRYHAVGDYNVISVDWSAGAVNPNYIAARNAVGPAGAALAAFIDQVVAAGASPDNIYVIGFSLGAHVAGNAGKGQNGRLNTVIALDPAGPLFSLGQPDAVSPADARYVEMIMTNGGLLGNSVPMGQSTFTPNGGRVQPGCGTDIGGGCAHGRAPAYFAESIGSSTAFRSTRCASIQEVVEGNCTPSGPDANMGGEPSNYGRGVSGVYFLTTNDAAPFARG
;
A
#
# COMPACT_ATOMS: atom_id res chain seq x y z
N MET A 1 -2.46 29.50 42.66
CA MET A 1 -3.62 30.36 42.37
C MET A 1 -3.52 30.83 40.93
N LYS A 2 -4.53 30.47 40.13
CA LYS A 2 -4.97 31.00 38.83
C LYS A 2 -3.92 31.26 37.73
N GLY A 3 -4.05 30.48 36.64
CA GLY A 3 -4.01 31.07 35.30
C GLY A 3 -3.36 30.24 34.19
N THR A 4 -3.96 29.12 33.77
CA THR A 4 -3.91 28.67 32.34
C THR A 4 -4.92 27.53 32.12
N PHE A 5 -6.16 27.85 31.76
CA PHE A 5 -7.15 26.82 31.35
C PHE A 5 -8.23 27.43 30.44
N VAL A 6 -7.83 28.20 29.42
CA VAL A 6 -8.75 28.60 28.33
C VAL A 6 -7.93 28.79 27.05
N CYS A 7 -7.56 27.70 26.37
CA CYS A 7 -7.15 27.76 24.96
C CYS A 7 -7.31 26.43 24.19
N CYS A 8 -7.73 25.33 24.83
CA CYS A 8 -7.95 24.05 24.14
C CYS A 8 -9.39 23.79 23.68
N LEU A 9 -10.36 24.64 23.99
CA LEU A 9 -11.77 24.39 23.64
C LEU A 9 -12.27 25.06 22.35
N VAL A 10 -11.46 25.89 21.68
CA VAL A 10 -11.90 26.61 20.45
C VAL A 10 -11.39 25.96 19.15
N LEU A 11 -10.42 25.04 19.23
CA LEU A 11 -9.90 24.33 18.04
C LEU A 11 -10.71 23.08 17.65
N VAL A 12 -11.60 22.59 18.51
CA VAL A 12 -12.43 21.40 18.24
C VAL A 12 -13.67 21.73 17.40
N GLN A 13 -14.08 23.01 17.32
CA GLN A 13 -15.30 23.42 16.60
C GLN A 13 -15.08 23.87 15.15
N LEU A 14 -13.84 23.92 14.65
CA LEU A 14 -13.55 24.32 13.26
C LEU A 14 -13.32 23.15 12.29
N PHE A 15 -13.20 21.91 12.78
CA PHE A 15 -13.11 20.70 11.93
C PHE A 15 -14.43 19.93 11.80
N GLY A 16 -15.50 20.39 12.45
CA GLY A 16 -16.83 19.78 12.38
C GLY A 16 -17.69 20.20 11.17
N ALA A 17 -17.16 21.05 10.28
CA ALA A 17 -17.93 21.66 9.19
C ALA A 17 -17.51 21.24 7.77
N LEU A 18 -16.58 20.29 7.61
CA LEU A 18 -16.13 19.81 6.29
C LEU A 18 -16.12 18.28 6.23
N ALA A 19 -17.26 17.67 6.55
CA ALA A 19 -17.51 16.26 6.26
C ALA A 19 -18.18 16.14 4.89
N SER A 20 -17.39 16.03 3.83
CA SER A 20 -17.86 15.55 2.52
C SER A 20 -16.91 14.47 1.97
N ASP A 21 -17.47 13.43 1.35
CA ASP A 21 -16.87 12.19 0.79
C ASP A 21 -15.82 12.41 -0.33
N ASN A 22 -15.28 13.60 -0.38
CA ASN A 22 -14.70 14.15 -1.57
C ASN A 22 -13.26 14.57 -1.36
N TRP A 23 -12.67 14.58 -0.19
CA TRP A 23 -11.30 15.06 -0.05
C TRP A 23 -10.27 13.94 -0.25
N LYS A 24 -9.43 14.03 -1.30
CA LYS A 24 -8.29 13.13 -1.56
C LYS A 24 -6.96 13.85 -1.36
N LEU A 25 -5.97 13.12 -0.85
CA LEU A 25 -4.58 13.56 -0.84
C LEU A 25 -3.97 13.28 -2.20
N VAL A 26 -3.43 14.33 -2.81
CA VAL A 26 -2.73 14.25 -4.09
C VAL A 26 -1.35 14.87 -3.91
N PRO A 27 -0.29 14.30 -4.53
CA PRO A 27 1.10 14.73 -4.42
C PRO A 27 1.48 15.65 -5.57
N ASP A 28 1.97 16.82 -5.21
CA ASP A 28 2.50 17.78 -6.15
C ASP A 28 3.82 17.23 -6.76
N GLU A 29 4.41 17.85 -7.80
CA GLU A 29 5.60 17.29 -8.47
C GLU A 29 6.84 17.18 -7.55
N SER A 30 6.92 17.99 -6.49
CA SER A 30 7.94 17.88 -5.44
C SER A 30 7.56 16.86 -4.36
N GLY A 31 6.41 16.21 -4.52
CA GLY A 31 5.77 15.35 -3.55
C GLY A 31 4.99 16.10 -2.48
N ARG A 32 4.77 17.41 -2.52
CA ARG A 32 3.99 18.03 -1.43
C ARG A 32 2.54 17.56 -1.49
N LEU A 33 2.04 16.91 -0.44
CA LEU A 33 0.63 16.54 -0.38
C LEU A 33 -0.25 17.80 -0.28
N ARG A 34 -1.28 17.88 -1.13
CA ARG A 34 -2.42 18.75 -0.89
C ARG A 34 -3.66 17.90 -0.70
N LEU A 35 -4.48 18.34 0.24
CA LEU A 35 -5.81 17.80 0.45
C LEU A 35 -6.73 18.50 -0.55
N ILE A 36 -7.47 17.73 -1.35
CA ILE A 36 -8.22 18.25 -2.50
C ILE A 36 -9.60 17.65 -2.53
N ASN A 37 -10.59 18.52 -2.67
CA ASN A 37 -11.96 18.11 -2.88
C ASN A 37 -12.15 17.58 -4.31
N THR A 38 -12.27 16.27 -4.44
CA THR A 38 -12.69 15.46 -5.58
C THR A 38 -14.20 15.47 -5.87
N ASN A 39 -15.01 16.29 -5.17
CA ASN A 39 -16.40 16.52 -5.56
C ASN A 39 -16.38 17.52 -6.71
N PRO A 40 -16.87 17.16 -7.90
CA PRO A 40 -17.04 18.15 -8.96
C PRO A 40 -18.13 19.19 -8.65
N TYR A 41 -18.95 19.00 -7.60
CA TYR A 41 -20.11 19.84 -7.27
C TYR A 41 -20.06 20.55 -5.90
N ASP A 42 -19.02 20.32 -5.10
CA ASP A 42 -18.90 20.83 -3.72
C ASP A 42 -17.50 21.41 -3.50
N ILE A 43 -17.12 22.38 -4.34
CA ILE A 43 -15.90 23.18 -4.17
C ILE A 43 -16.23 24.25 -3.12
N PRO A 44 -15.49 24.38 -2.01
CA PRO A 44 -15.81 25.36 -0.97
C PRO A 44 -15.95 26.77 -1.54
N GLU A 45 -17.10 27.41 -1.33
CA GLU A 45 -17.36 28.80 -1.76
C GLU A 45 -16.37 29.81 -1.13
N ASP A 46 -15.67 29.41 -0.05
CA ASP A 46 -14.66 30.23 0.63
C ASP A 46 -13.28 30.23 -0.04
N GLU A 47 -13.01 29.35 -1.03
CA GLU A 47 -11.91 29.56 -1.97
C GLU A 47 -12.41 30.41 -3.14
N ASN A 48 -12.40 31.74 -2.97
CA ASN A 48 -12.48 32.71 -4.07
C ASN A 48 -11.28 32.61 -5.05
N VAL A 49 -10.79 31.41 -5.35
CA VAL A 49 -9.86 31.18 -6.45
C VAL A 49 -10.71 31.01 -7.69
N VAL A 50 -10.95 32.13 -8.38
CA VAL A 50 -11.25 32.07 -9.81
C VAL A 50 -10.10 31.29 -10.44
N GLU A 51 -10.30 29.99 -10.69
CA GLU A 51 -9.34 29.17 -11.42
C GLU A 51 -9.08 29.89 -12.75
N PRO A 52 -7.85 30.35 -13.01
CA PRO A 52 -7.57 31.01 -14.28
C PRO A 52 -7.94 30.06 -15.41
N LEU A 53 -8.60 30.60 -16.43
CA LEU A 53 -8.94 29.86 -17.65
C LEU A 53 -7.65 29.29 -18.24
N PHE A 54 -7.45 27.98 -18.08
CA PHE A 54 -6.35 27.28 -18.72
C PHE A 54 -6.65 27.10 -20.20
N ASN A 55 -5.86 27.75 -21.04
CA ASN A 55 -5.90 27.56 -22.48
C ASN A 55 -4.60 26.88 -22.92
N PRO A 56 -4.64 25.60 -23.35
CA PRO A 56 -3.43 24.87 -23.71
C PRO A 56 -2.65 25.54 -24.86
N GLU A 57 -3.32 26.32 -25.73
CA GLU A 57 -2.66 26.98 -26.86
C GLU A 57 -1.76 28.16 -26.45
N THR A 58 -2.02 28.79 -25.31
CA THR A 58 -1.24 29.93 -24.79
C THR A 58 -0.41 29.56 -23.57
N ASP A 59 -0.87 28.58 -22.80
CA ASP A 59 -0.37 28.32 -21.45
C ASP A 59 0.57 27.12 -21.38
N VAL A 60 0.59 26.26 -22.42
CA VAL A 60 1.61 25.21 -22.55
C VAL A 60 2.80 25.74 -23.32
N ILE A 61 3.96 25.71 -22.65
CA ILE A 61 5.21 26.26 -23.16
C ILE A 61 6.16 25.11 -23.50
N PHE A 62 6.64 25.08 -24.74
CA PHE A 62 7.64 24.12 -25.20
C PHE A 62 9.03 24.77 -25.17
N ARG A 63 9.94 24.28 -24.33
CA ARG A 63 11.31 24.81 -24.23
C ARG A 63 12.32 23.81 -24.74
N LEU A 64 13.01 24.17 -25.82
CA LEU A 64 14.06 23.37 -26.44
C LEU A 64 15.42 23.59 -25.76
N PHE A 65 16.05 22.50 -25.38
CA PHE A 65 17.44 22.43 -24.93
C PHE A 65 18.24 21.52 -25.86
N THR A 66 19.44 21.96 -26.18
CA THR A 66 20.45 21.18 -26.91
C THR A 66 21.80 21.39 -26.23
N ARG A 67 22.85 20.69 -26.67
CA ARG A 67 24.22 20.97 -26.21
C ARG A 67 24.69 22.40 -26.49
N ARG A 68 24.08 23.10 -27.45
CA ARG A 68 24.37 24.51 -27.75
C ARG A 68 23.72 25.48 -26.77
N ASN A 69 22.69 25.04 -26.04
CA ASN A 69 21.96 25.84 -25.07
C ASN A 69 21.47 24.97 -23.88
N PRO A 70 22.39 24.34 -23.13
CA PRO A 70 22.01 23.34 -22.12
C PRO A 70 21.35 23.93 -20.88
N ALA A 71 21.63 25.21 -20.58
CA ALA A 71 21.10 25.91 -19.41
C ALA A 71 19.86 26.77 -19.71
N HIS A 72 19.80 27.39 -20.90
CA HIS A 72 18.75 28.35 -21.27
C HIS A 72 17.98 27.84 -22.49
N GLY A 73 16.73 27.44 -22.28
CA GLY A 73 15.89 26.86 -23.32
C GLY A 73 15.37 27.90 -24.31
N GLN A 74 15.22 27.52 -25.58
CA GLN A 74 14.55 28.33 -26.59
C GLN A 74 13.06 27.95 -26.66
N VAL A 75 12.17 28.92 -26.54
CA VAL A 75 10.73 28.67 -26.62
C VAL A 75 10.36 28.34 -28.07
N LEU A 76 9.72 27.18 -28.25
CA LEU A 76 9.10 26.79 -29.50
C LEU A 76 7.60 27.06 -29.41
N GLN A 77 7.02 27.55 -30.50
CA GLN A 77 5.60 27.79 -30.62
C GLN A 77 4.97 26.67 -31.43
N TRP A 78 3.93 26.04 -30.86
CA TRP A 78 3.26 24.89 -31.45
C TRP A 78 2.65 25.15 -32.82
N ASN A 79 2.44 26.42 -33.20
CA ASN A 79 1.85 26.86 -34.47
C ASN A 79 2.82 27.69 -35.35
N SER A 80 4.12 27.69 -35.08
CA SER A 80 5.09 28.49 -35.84
C SER A 80 6.29 27.68 -36.28
N ALA A 81 6.35 27.35 -37.58
CA ALA A 81 7.51 26.69 -38.18
C ALA A 81 8.79 27.53 -38.04
N ALA A 82 8.68 28.87 -38.11
CA ALA A 82 9.79 29.78 -37.92
C ALA A 82 10.40 29.67 -36.51
N SER A 83 9.59 29.39 -35.48
CA SER A 83 10.11 29.19 -34.11
C SER A 83 11.04 27.97 -34.01
N VAL A 84 10.76 26.92 -34.79
CA VAL A 84 11.61 25.72 -34.90
C VAL A 84 12.85 26.01 -35.73
N GLN A 85 12.68 26.60 -36.91
CA GLN A 85 13.77 26.87 -37.87
C GLN A 85 14.81 27.87 -37.35
N ASN A 86 14.39 28.83 -36.52
CA ASN A 86 15.28 29.83 -35.92
C ASN A 86 15.86 29.40 -34.56
N SER A 87 15.56 28.18 -34.12
CA SER A 87 16.11 27.61 -32.88
C SER A 87 17.34 26.75 -33.16
N ASN A 88 17.90 26.16 -32.10
CA ASN A 88 18.97 25.18 -32.16
C ASN A 88 18.47 23.76 -32.54
N PHE A 89 17.20 23.60 -32.90
CA PHE A 89 16.63 22.31 -33.25
C PHE A 89 17.32 21.72 -34.48
N ILE A 90 17.73 20.45 -34.40
CA ILE A 90 18.37 19.75 -35.52
C ILE A 90 17.56 18.49 -35.84
N ALA A 91 16.99 18.43 -37.05
CA ALA A 91 16.06 17.37 -37.46
C ALA A 91 16.62 15.95 -37.38
N SER A 92 17.93 15.78 -37.60
CA SER A 92 18.63 14.50 -37.54
C SER A 92 18.94 14.02 -36.11
N HIS A 93 18.87 14.90 -35.11
CA HIS A 93 19.11 14.53 -33.72
C HIS A 93 17.84 13.93 -33.09
N PRO A 94 17.95 12.90 -32.23
CA PRO A 94 16.80 12.36 -31.52
C PRO A 94 16.12 13.40 -30.63
N THR A 95 14.79 13.38 -30.66
CA THR A 95 13.96 14.34 -29.92
C THR A 95 13.31 13.66 -28.72
N ARG A 96 13.47 14.25 -27.53
CA ARG A 96 12.94 13.72 -26.27
C ARG A 96 12.08 14.79 -25.62
N PHE A 97 10.78 14.56 -25.55
CA PHE A 97 9.88 15.41 -24.77
C PHE A 97 9.87 14.92 -23.33
N THR A 98 9.95 15.85 -22.39
CA THR A 98 9.74 15.58 -20.96
C THR A 98 8.51 16.34 -20.49
N ILE A 99 7.58 15.67 -19.80
CA ILE A 99 6.26 16.21 -19.45
C ILE A 99 6.02 16.00 -17.95
N HIS A 100 5.95 17.10 -17.20
CA HIS A 100 5.77 17.07 -15.74
C HIS A 100 4.35 16.70 -15.30
N GLY A 101 4.20 16.42 -14.00
CA GLY A 101 2.93 16.09 -13.35
C GLY A 101 2.20 17.27 -12.73
N TRP A 102 1.27 16.95 -11.81
CA TRP A 102 0.49 17.94 -11.06
C TRP A 102 1.38 18.79 -10.14
N ASN A 103 1.09 20.08 -10.04
CA ASN A 103 1.92 21.13 -9.43
C ASN A 103 3.37 21.21 -9.92
N GLY A 104 3.67 20.58 -11.04
CA GLY A 104 4.93 20.77 -11.75
C GLY A 104 4.94 22.02 -12.61
N GLY A 105 6.11 22.37 -13.12
CA GLY A 105 6.28 23.51 -14.04
C GLY A 105 7.69 23.56 -14.64
N GLU A 106 8.09 24.72 -15.14
CA GLU A 106 9.41 24.92 -15.77
C GLU A 106 10.60 24.39 -14.94
N THR A 107 10.56 24.54 -13.62
CA THR A 107 11.65 24.19 -12.70
C THR A 107 11.60 22.76 -12.18
N SER A 108 10.73 21.94 -12.73
CA SER A 108 10.63 20.50 -12.46
C SER A 108 11.98 19.78 -12.40
N GLY A 109 12.16 18.93 -11.39
CA GLY A 109 13.29 18.00 -11.31
C GLY A 109 13.34 17.00 -12.47
N LEU A 110 12.19 16.60 -13.01
CA LEU A 110 12.08 15.74 -14.21
C LEU A 110 12.85 16.35 -15.38
N HIS A 111 12.56 17.61 -15.70
CA HIS A 111 13.15 18.30 -16.84
C HIS A 111 14.66 18.42 -16.70
N ALA A 112 15.13 18.82 -15.51
CA ALA A 112 16.55 19.02 -15.26
C ALA A 112 17.34 17.70 -15.36
N ASN A 113 16.89 16.66 -14.65
CA ASN A 113 17.59 15.38 -14.52
C ASN A 113 17.67 14.65 -15.86
N ILE A 114 16.55 14.58 -16.59
CA ILE A 114 16.51 13.87 -17.88
C ILE A 114 17.31 14.64 -18.94
N ARG A 115 17.16 15.97 -19.02
CA ARG A 115 17.95 16.81 -19.94
C ARG A 115 19.44 16.61 -19.72
N GLN A 116 19.91 16.68 -18.47
CA GLN A 116 21.32 16.55 -18.16
C GLN A 116 21.89 15.21 -18.62
N ASN A 117 21.17 14.11 -18.41
CA ASN A 117 21.63 12.78 -18.82
C ASN A 117 21.66 12.63 -20.34
N TYR A 118 20.61 13.06 -21.05
CA TYR A 118 20.60 13.00 -22.52
C TYR A 118 21.69 13.85 -23.17
N LEU A 119 21.84 15.10 -22.75
CA LEU A 119 22.88 15.98 -23.28
C LEU A 119 24.28 15.51 -22.86
N GLY A 120 24.41 14.77 -21.77
CA GLY A 120 25.65 14.13 -21.36
C GLY A 120 26.10 13.02 -22.32
N VAL A 121 25.17 12.19 -22.80
CA VAL A 121 25.50 11.00 -23.60
C VAL A 121 25.50 11.22 -25.12
N GLY A 122 24.83 12.26 -25.63
CA GLY A 122 24.83 12.52 -27.07
C GLY A 122 24.22 13.84 -27.52
N GLU A 123 24.05 13.97 -28.83
CA GLU A 123 23.39 15.11 -29.47
C GLU A 123 21.88 14.87 -29.51
N PHE A 124 21.11 15.60 -28.70
CA PHE A 124 19.64 15.47 -28.59
C PHE A 124 18.95 16.82 -28.70
N ASN A 125 17.70 16.80 -29.17
CA ASN A 125 16.73 17.86 -28.94
C ASN A 125 15.90 17.47 -27.71
N VAL A 126 16.13 18.10 -26.56
CA VAL A 126 15.32 17.85 -25.35
C VAL A 126 14.30 18.97 -25.22
N ILE A 127 13.00 18.63 -25.25
CA ILE A 127 11.91 19.61 -25.18
C ILE A 127 11.17 19.44 -23.85
N ALA A 128 11.34 20.39 -22.95
CA ALA A 128 10.54 20.47 -21.73
C ALA A 128 9.16 21.03 -22.05
N VAL A 129 8.12 20.29 -21.67
CA VAL A 129 6.72 20.72 -21.79
C VAL A 129 6.28 21.24 -20.45
N ASP A 130 6.21 22.56 -20.33
CA ASP A 130 5.71 23.25 -19.15
C ASP A 130 4.23 23.59 -19.34
N TRP A 131 3.37 22.92 -18.57
CA TRP A 131 1.95 23.21 -18.46
C TRP A 131 1.60 23.65 -17.04
N GLY A 132 2.54 24.28 -16.33
CA GLY A 132 2.42 24.72 -14.95
C GLY A 132 1.20 25.59 -14.69
N ALA A 133 0.81 26.44 -15.65
CA ALA A 133 -0.43 27.22 -15.57
C ALA A 133 -1.70 26.35 -15.40
N GLY A 134 -1.71 25.14 -15.95
CA GLY A 134 -2.77 24.15 -15.78
C GLY A 134 -2.52 23.12 -14.68
N ALA A 135 -1.26 22.91 -14.29
CA ALA A 135 -0.87 21.90 -13.30
C ALA A 135 -0.75 22.44 -11.87
N GLN A 136 -0.32 23.70 -11.68
CA GLN A 136 -0.08 24.34 -10.38
C GLN A 136 -1.37 24.90 -9.77
N THR A 137 -2.32 24.01 -9.55
CA THR A 137 -3.60 24.30 -8.92
C THR A 137 -3.78 23.42 -7.70
N ALA A 138 -4.47 23.93 -6.67
CA ALA A 138 -4.95 23.10 -5.57
C ALA A 138 -6.05 22.13 -6.01
N ASN A 139 -6.72 22.39 -7.14
CA ASN A 139 -7.77 21.55 -7.71
C ASN A 139 -7.18 20.48 -8.65
N TYR A 140 -6.86 19.31 -8.09
CA TYR A 140 -6.39 18.18 -8.89
C TYR A 140 -7.40 17.65 -9.91
N ILE A 141 -8.72 17.73 -9.67
CA ILE A 141 -9.70 17.32 -10.70
C ILE A 141 -9.49 18.19 -11.94
N ALA A 142 -9.32 19.49 -11.77
CA ALA A 142 -9.07 20.41 -12.87
C ALA A 142 -7.78 20.04 -13.62
N ALA A 143 -6.68 19.80 -12.90
CA ALA A 143 -5.42 19.36 -13.52
C ALA A 143 -5.56 18.00 -14.24
N ARG A 144 -6.20 17.01 -13.61
CA ARG A 144 -6.50 15.68 -14.20
C ARG A 144 -7.33 15.81 -15.46
N ASN A 145 -8.36 16.65 -15.49
CA ASN A 145 -9.20 16.87 -16.66
C ASN A 145 -8.49 17.63 -17.79
N ARG A 146 -7.38 18.32 -17.51
CA ARG A 146 -6.57 19.04 -18.51
C ARG A 146 -5.63 18.11 -19.28
N VAL A 147 -5.35 16.88 -18.82
CA VAL A 147 -4.32 16.00 -19.43
C VAL A 147 -4.58 15.69 -20.92
N ALA A 148 -5.84 15.52 -21.32
CA ALA A 148 -6.19 15.29 -22.71
C ALA A 148 -5.91 16.51 -23.61
N ALA A 149 -6.21 17.71 -23.10
CA ALA A 149 -5.96 18.97 -23.79
C ALA A 149 -4.45 19.29 -23.87
N VAL A 150 -3.69 18.96 -22.82
CA VAL A 150 -2.21 19.02 -22.84
C VAL A 150 -1.65 18.04 -23.87
N GLY A 151 -2.18 16.81 -23.94
CA GLY A 151 -1.81 15.83 -24.95
C GLY A 151 -2.09 16.32 -26.38
N ASP A 152 -3.22 17.00 -26.60
CA ASP A 152 -3.56 17.61 -27.89
C ASP A 152 -2.51 18.63 -28.34
N ILE A 153 -2.15 19.58 -27.48
CA ILE A 153 -1.20 20.61 -27.87
C ILE A 153 0.22 20.06 -28.07
N ILE A 154 0.62 19.04 -27.31
CA ILE A 154 1.88 18.30 -27.55
C ILE A 154 1.85 17.64 -28.94
N SER A 155 0.74 16.98 -29.31
CA SER A 155 0.56 16.38 -30.63
C SER A 155 0.66 17.43 -31.75
N ARG A 156 0.08 18.62 -31.57
CA ARG A 156 0.22 19.72 -32.54
C ARG A 156 1.65 20.24 -32.64
N MET A 157 2.37 20.38 -31.52
CA MET A 157 3.80 20.72 -31.52
C MET A 157 4.62 19.67 -32.29
N VAL A 158 4.34 18.38 -32.13
CA VAL A 158 4.97 17.32 -32.92
C VAL A 158 4.72 17.52 -34.42
N ASN A 159 3.49 17.83 -34.82
CA ASN A 159 3.17 18.11 -36.23
C ASN A 159 3.97 19.32 -36.76
N THR A 160 4.16 20.35 -35.94
CA THR A 160 4.97 21.52 -36.29
C THR A 160 6.45 21.18 -36.40
N LEU A 161 7.02 20.36 -35.51
CA LEU A 161 8.40 19.87 -35.67
C LEU A 161 8.58 19.09 -36.97
N VAL A 162 7.69 18.14 -37.24
CA VAL A 162 7.76 17.29 -38.43
C VAL A 162 7.65 18.12 -39.71
N SER A 163 6.67 19.03 -39.77
CA SER A 163 6.46 19.87 -40.96
C SER A 163 7.55 20.93 -41.17
N ALA A 164 8.06 21.54 -40.10
CA ALA A 164 9.04 22.62 -40.21
C ALA A 164 10.48 22.12 -40.49
N SER A 165 10.80 20.90 -40.07
CA SER A 165 12.18 20.38 -40.08
C SER A 165 12.37 19.07 -40.85
N GLY A 166 11.29 18.33 -41.13
CA GLY A 166 11.34 16.99 -41.71
C GLY A 166 11.78 15.90 -40.74
N THR A 167 11.86 16.17 -39.44
CA THR A 167 12.19 15.13 -38.44
C THR A 167 11.17 13.98 -38.48
N SER A 168 11.64 12.75 -38.27
CA SER A 168 10.78 11.56 -38.28
C SER A 168 10.11 11.35 -36.93
N ARG A 169 8.83 10.95 -36.95
CA ARG A 169 8.09 10.50 -35.74
C ARG A 169 8.78 9.32 -35.05
N ASN A 170 9.49 8.49 -35.82
CA ASN A 170 10.29 7.38 -35.29
C ASN A 170 11.51 7.85 -34.48
N ASN A 171 11.81 9.15 -34.45
CA ASN A 171 12.91 9.72 -33.67
C ASN A 171 12.44 10.49 -32.42
N ILE A 172 11.13 10.49 -32.15
CA ILE A 172 10.49 11.27 -31.09
C ILE A 172 10.04 10.33 -29.97
N TYR A 173 10.50 10.60 -28.75
CA TYR A 173 9.98 9.95 -27.53
C TYR A 173 9.23 10.98 -26.68
N LEU A 174 8.16 10.53 -26.02
CA LEU A 174 7.50 11.29 -24.97
C LEU A 174 7.74 10.62 -23.61
N ILE A 175 8.28 11.36 -22.65
CA ILE A 175 8.60 10.86 -21.31
C ILE A 175 7.78 11.67 -20.32
N GLY A 176 6.76 11.05 -19.74
CA GLY A 176 5.80 11.72 -18.87
C GLY A 176 5.84 11.15 -17.46
N HIS A 177 5.80 12.03 -16.45
CA HIS A 177 5.73 11.64 -15.03
C HIS A 177 4.36 11.97 -14.45
N SER A 178 3.81 11.09 -13.60
CA SER A 178 2.52 11.33 -12.93
C SER A 178 1.40 11.63 -13.95
N LEU A 179 0.67 12.75 -13.83
CA LEU A 179 -0.30 13.22 -14.85
C LEU A 179 0.32 13.40 -16.25
N GLY A 180 1.61 13.73 -16.33
CA GLY A 180 2.34 13.88 -17.58
C GLY A 180 2.45 12.57 -18.37
N ALA A 181 2.41 11.41 -17.71
CA ALA A 181 2.37 10.11 -18.39
C ALA A 181 1.08 9.96 -19.22
N HIS A 182 -0.04 10.39 -18.67
CA HIS A 182 -1.33 10.38 -19.37
C HIS A 182 -1.37 11.42 -20.49
N ALA A 183 -0.81 12.62 -20.28
CA ALA A 183 -0.67 13.60 -21.35
C ALA A 183 0.19 13.07 -22.52
N ALA A 184 1.27 12.33 -22.22
CA ALA A 184 2.08 11.65 -23.22
C ALA A 184 1.27 10.59 -24.00
N GLY A 185 0.50 9.76 -23.29
CA GLY A 185 -0.40 8.78 -23.90
C GLY A 185 -1.42 9.41 -24.85
N ASN A 186 -2.08 10.48 -24.41
CA ASN A 186 -3.04 11.24 -25.25
C ASN A 186 -2.37 11.82 -26.50
N ALA A 187 -1.17 12.42 -26.36
CA ALA A 187 -0.43 12.95 -27.51
C ALA A 187 -0.06 11.86 -28.51
N GLY A 188 0.42 10.71 -28.03
CA GLY A 188 0.76 9.57 -28.87
C GLY A 188 -0.44 8.97 -29.61
N ARG A 189 -1.57 8.84 -28.91
CA ARG A 189 -2.86 8.42 -29.49
C ARG A 189 -3.31 9.34 -30.62
N GLN A 190 -3.19 10.66 -30.45
CA GLN A 190 -3.47 11.63 -31.51
C GLN A 190 -2.48 11.57 -32.68
N GLN A 191 -1.26 11.08 -32.44
CA GLN A 191 -0.29 10.75 -33.48
C GLN A 191 -0.52 9.35 -34.07
N ASN A 192 -1.66 8.70 -33.78
CA ASN A 192 -2.03 7.35 -34.23
C ASN A 192 -0.98 6.28 -33.85
N GLY A 193 -0.36 6.42 -32.68
CA GLY A 193 0.68 5.48 -32.21
C GLY A 193 1.98 5.52 -33.02
N GLN A 194 2.18 6.53 -33.88
CA GLN A 194 3.34 6.58 -34.79
C GLN A 194 4.63 7.06 -34.13
N LEU A 195 4.57 7.61 -32.91
CA LEU A 195 5.76 7.97 -32.15
C LEU A 195 6.55 6.72 -31.78
N ASN A 196 7.87 6.83 -31.66
CA ASN A 196 8.69 5.64 -31.42
C ASN A 196 8.45 5.05 -30.03
N THR A 197 8.50 5.87 -28.99
CA THR A 197 8.41 5.39 -27.61
C THR A 197 7.66 6.38 -26.71
N ILE A 198 6.81 5.86 -25.83
CA ILE A 198 6.32 6.59 -24.65
C ILE A 198 6.84 5.92 -23.39
N ILE A 199 7.45 6.70 -22.50
CA ILE A 199 7.86 6.25 -21.16
C ILE A 199 6.95 6.90 -20.12
N GLY A 200 6.20 6.10 -19.39
CA GLY A 200 5.39 6.50 -18.25
C GLY A 200 6.16 6.32 -16.94
N LEU A 201 6.48 7.41 -16.27
CA LEU A 201 7.23 7.43 -15.01
C LEU A 201 6.23 7.57 -13.87
N ASP A 202 5.96 6.46 -13.19
CA ASP A 202 4.95 6.30 -12.15
C ASP A 202 3.61 7.00 -12.52
N PRO A 203 2.91 6.53 -13.58
CA PRO A 203 1.70 7.19 -14.08
C PRO A 203 0.67 7.39 -12.95
N ALA A 204 -0.01 8.55 -12.90
CA ALA A 204 -0.86 8.88 -11.76
C ALA A 204 -2.04 7.90 -11.57
N GLY A 205 -2.26 7.48 -10.33
CA GLY A 205 -3.37 6.61 -9.92
C GLY A 205 -4.70 7.34 -9.69
N PRO A 206 -4.74 8.40 -8.86
CA PRO A 206 -6.00 9.01 -8.44
C PRO A 206 -6.85 9.55 -9.60
N LEU A 207 -8.14 9.17 -9.60
CA LEU A 207 -9.14 9.57 -10.61
C LEU A 207 -8.89 9.02 -12.03
N PHE A 208 -8.09 7.96 -12.15
CA PHE A 208 -7.99 7.15 -13.36
C PHE A 208 -8.49 5.74 -13.08
N SER A 209 -9.11 5.13 -14.08
CA SER A 209 -9.50 3.73 -14.11
C SER A 209 -8.97 3.06 -15.37
N LEU A 210 -8.74 1.76 -15.30
CA LEU A 210 -8.25 1.02 -16.45
C LEU A 210 -9.32 1.07 -17.57
N GLY A 211 -8.91 1.54 -18.75
CA GLY A 211 -9.80 1.71 -19.90
C GLY A 211 -10.35 3.13 -20.10
N ASP A 212 -10.06 4.07 -19.20
CA ASP A 212 -10.38 5.49 -19.43
C ASP A 212 -9.77 5.98 -20.75
N SER A 213 -10.49 6.82 -21.49
CA SER A 213 -10.06 7.28 -22.82
C SER A 213 -8.82 8.18 -22.78
N ASP A 214 -8.53 8.76 -21.62
CA ASP A 214 -7.41 9.66 -21.37
C ASP A 214 -6.27 9.02 -20.56
N ILE A 215 -6.33 7.71 -20.28
CA ILE A 215 -5.22 6.98 -19.66
C ILE A 215 -4.14 6.62 -20.70
N MET A 216 -2.92 6.38 -20.23
CA MET A 216 -1.83 5.85 -21.07
C MET A 216 -2.05 4.36 -21.30
N ALA A 217 -1.78 3.86 -22.50
CA ALA A 217 -2.00 2.48 -22.90
C ALA A 217 -0.94 1.96 -23.89
N PRO A 218 -0.81 0.62 -24.08
CA PRO A 218 0.22 0.01 -24.92
C PRO A 218 0.29 0.47 -26.38
N ARG A 219 -0.80 1.00 -26.94
CA ARG A 219 -0.90 1.39 -28.36
C ARG A 219 -0.73 2.89 -28.61
N ASP A 220 -0.38 3.65 -27.59
CA ASP A 220 -0.20 5.10 -27.73
C ASP A 220 1.10 5.45 -28.47
N ALA A 221 2.01 4.50 -28.65
CA ALA A 221 3.22 4.60 -29.46
C ALA A 221 3.58 3.23 -30.06
N GLN A 222 4.66 3.17 -30.84
CA GLN A 222 5.21 1.90 -31.34
C GLN A 222 5.76 1.02 -30.21
N TYR A 223 6.10 1.64 -29.07
CA TYR A 223 6.48 0.97 -27.85
C TYR A 223 6.13 1.85 -26.65
N THR A 224 5.61 1.22 -25.60
CA THR A 224 5.35 1.88 -24.33
C THR A 224 6.01 1.14 -23.19
N GLU A 225 6.59 1.90 -22.27
CA GLU A 225 7.21 1.38 -21.06
C GLU A 225 6.71 2.17 -19.86
N ALA A 226 6.36 1.49 -18.77
CA ALA A 226 5.98 2.12 -17.52
C ALA A 226 6.89 1.67 -16.39
N ILE A 227 7.37 2.63 -15.60
CA ILE A 227 8.23 2.41 -14.42
C ILE A 227 7.40 2.78 -13.19
N PHE A 228 6.96 1.76 -12.45
CA PHE A 228 6.13 1.89 -11.26
C PHE A 228 7.02 1.92 -10.04
N THR A 229 7.01 3.00 -9.28
CA THR A 229 7.82 3.16 -8.07
C THR A 229 6.98 3.41 -6.83
N ASN A 230 5.73 3.85 -6.99
CA ASN A 230 4.76 4.06 -5.92
C ASN A 230 3.33 3.63 -6.31
N ALA A 231 3.22 2.47 -6.95
CA ALA A 231 1.96 1.87 -7.38
C ALA A 231 0.99 1.62 -6.21
N GLY A 232 -0.29 1.96 -6.41
CA GLY A 232 -1.36 1.73 -5.44
C GLY A 232 -1.51 2.81 -4.37
N LEU A 233 -0.64 3.83 -4.38
CA LEU A 233 -0.77 5.04 -3.55
C LEU A 233 -0.89 6.29 -4.43
N LEU A 234 0.20 6.66 -5.12
CA LEU A 234 0.23 7.81 -6.03
C LEU A 234 0.31 7.39 -7.49
N GLY A 235 1.06 6.32 -7.76
CA GLY A 235 1.11 5.65 -9.04
C GLY A 235 -0.09 4.74 -9.25
N PHE A 236 -0.46 4.54 -10.52
CA PHE A 236 -1.52 3.62 -10.93
C PHE A 236 -1.14 2.19 -10.56
N ASP A 237 -2.10 1.42 -10.03
CA ASP A 237 -1.80 0.13 -9.39
C ASP A 237 -1.67 -1.04 -10.39
N LEU A 238 -2.15 -0.87 -11.62
CA LEU A 238 -2.17 -1.95 -12.62
C LEU A 238 -1.20 -1.66 -13.79
N PRO A 239 -0.76 -2.70 -14.52
CA PRO A 239 0.10 -2.52 -15.70
C PRO A 239 -0.60 -1.70 -16.79
N LEU A 240 0.12 -0.75 -17.40
CA LEU A 240 -0.43 0.22 -18.39
C LEU A 240 0.28 0.23 -19.75
N SER A 241 1.33 -0.58 -19.93
CA SER A 241 2.24 -0.48 -21.08
C SER A 241 2.66 -1.84 -21.63
N ASP A 242 3.38 -1.86 -22.75
CA ASP A 242 3.95 -3.08 -23.31
C ASP A 242 4.92 -3.73 -22.33
N ALA A 243 5.77 -2.94 -21.68
CA ALA A 243 6.72 -3.39 -20.67
C ALA A 243 6.59 -2.60 -19.37
N ASN A 244 6.30 -3.31 -18.28
CA ASN A 244 5.98 -2.71 -16.99
C ASN A 244 7.07 -3.13 -15.99
N PHE A 245 7.84 -2.16 -15.51
CA PHE A 245 8.94 -2.34 -14.59
C PHE A 245 8.56 -1.89 -13.19
N PHE A 246 8.85 -2.73 -12.20
CA PHE A 246 8.55 -2.50 -10.78
C PHE A 246 9.85 -2.49 -9.99
N PRO A 247 10.65 -1.40 -10.04
CA PRO A 247 11.78 -1.22 -9.17
C PRO A 247 11.43 -1.51 -7.71
N ASN A 248 12.15 -2.44 -7.10
CA ASN A 248 12.04 -2.81 -5.71
C ASN A 248 10.60 -3.25 -5.31
N GLY A 249 9.89 -3.89 -6.23
CA GLY A 249 8.49 -4.31 -6.05
C GLY A 249 7.45 -3.23 -6.42
N GLY A 250 7.93 -2.04 -6.82
CA GLY A 250 7.16 -0.99 -7.47
C GLY A 250 6.24 -0.15 -6.58
N ARG A 251 6.36 -0.29 -5.26
CA ARG A 251 5.56 0.47 -4.27
C ARG A 251 6.41 1.37 -3.38
N SER A 252 7.57 0.90 -2.94
CA SER A 252 8.45 1.66 -2.06
C SER A 252 9.88 1.55 -2.55
N GLN A 253 10.63 2.64 -2.46
CA GLN A 253 11.96 2.72 -3.06
C GLN A 253 13.07 2.86 -2.02
N PRO A 254 14.21 2.15 -2.18
CA PRO A 254 15.38 2.33 -1.34
C PRO A 254 15.82 3.80 -1.31
N GLY A 255 16.26 4.28 -0.13
CA GLY A 255 16.71 5.66 0.07
C GLY A 255 15.60 6.70 0.23
N CYS A 256 14.33 6.30 0.10
CA CYS A 256 13.18 7.20 0.34
C CYS A 256 12.76 7.35 1.81
N GLY A 257 13.35 6.58 2.71
CA GLY A 257 13.09 6.71 4.15
C GLY A 257 11.60 6.57 4.50
N ILE A 258 11.09 7.50 5.30
CA ILE A 258 9.67 7.58 5.66
C ILE A 258 8.90 8.31 4.56
N ASP A 259 8.24 7.54 3.70
CA ASP A 259 7.54 8.09 2.54
C ASP A 259 6.04 7.80 2.59
N ILE A 260 5.37 8.22 3.68
CA ILE A 260 3.93 7.99 3.93
C ILE A 260 3.06 8.59 2.84
N ALA A 261 3.48 9.74 2.33
CA ALA A 261 2.87 10.41 1.21
C ALA A 261 3.22 9.73 -0.13
N GLY A 262 4.29 8.92 -0.16
CA GLY A 262 4.78 8.23 -1.35
C GLY A 262 5.58 9.12 -2.31
N ASN A 263 5.92 10.32 -1.88
CA ASN A 263 6.55 11.39 -2.63
C ASN A 263 7.90 11.01 -3.22
N CYS A 264 8.79 10.53 -2.36
CA CYS A 264 10.12 10.18 -2.80
C CYS A 264 10.04 8.99 -3.76
N ALA A 265 9.22 7.99 -3.44
CA ALA A 265 8.98 6.85 -4.28
C ALA A 265 8.35 7.27 -5.61
N HIS A 266 7.41 8.22 -5.63
CA HIS A 266 6.79 8.74 -6.85
C HIS A 266 7.79 9.48 -7.74
N SER A 267 8.63 10.35 -7.16
CA SER A 267 9.70 11.06 -7.89
C SER A 267 10.84 10.13 -8.31
N ARG A 268 11.09 9.03 -7.58
CA ARG A 268 12.17 8.09 -7.88
C ARG A 268 12.07 7.51 -9.28
N ALA A 269 10.88 7.37 -9.87
CA ALA A 269 10.73 6.91 -11.25
C ALA A 269 11.55 7.75 -12.25
N HIS A 270 11.50 9.09 -12.14
CA HIS A 270 12.25 9.94 -13.06
C HIS A 270 13.75 9.99 -12.76
N GLU A 271 14.16 9.76 -11.51
CA GLU A 271 15.57 9.64 -11.13
C GLU A 271 16.19 8.35 -11.69
N LEU A 272 15.50 7.21 -11.52
CA LEU A 272 15.92 5.92 -12.06
C LEU A 272 15.99 5.96 -13.59
N TYR A 273 14.97 6.53 -14.23
CA TYR A 273 14.98 6.68 -15.68
C TYR A 273 16.10 7.58 -16.16
N ALA A 274 16.30 8.74 -15.53
CA ALA A 274 17.38 9.66 -15.90
C ALA A 274 18.75 8.97 -15.81
N GLU A 275 19.03 8.24 -14.73
CA GLU A 275 20.27 7.47 -14.61
C GLU A 275 20.37 6.33 -15.63
N SER A 276 19.25 5.70 -15.99
CA SER A 276 19.24 4.59 -16.97
C SER A 276 19.78 5.01 -18.34
N VAL A 277 19.62 6.28 -18.71
CA VAL A 277 20.11 6.84 -19.99
C VAL A 277 21.64 6.84 -20.08
N SER A 278 22.33 7.00 -18.95
CA SER A 278 23.80 7.16 -18.91
C SER A 278 24.54 6.04 -18.17
N SER A 279 23.83 5.13 -17.49
CA SER A 279 24.42 4.06 -16.70
C SER A 279 25.01 2.93 -17.54
N ALA A 280 26.32 2.71 -17.41
CA ALA A 280 27.00 1.57 -18.02
C ALA A 280 26.64 0.22 -17.37
N ALA A 281 26.21 0.22 -16.10
CA ALA A 281 25.76 -0.99 -15.41
C ALA A 281 24.39 -1.47 -15.93
N GLY A 282 23.52 -0.50 -16.26
CA GLY A 282 22.15 -0.72 -16.69
C GLY A 282 21.23 -1.20 -15.57
N PHE A 283 19.94 -0.88 -15.67
CA PHE A 283 18.93 -1.36 -14.74
C PHE A 283 18.42 -2.74 -15.16
N ARG A 284 19.23 -3.77 -14.88
CA ARG A 284 18.91 -5.15 -15.23
C ARG A 284 17.66 -5.61 -14.50
N ALA A 285 16.72 -6.15 -15.27
CA ALA A 285 15.40 -6.53 -14.82
C ALA A 285 15.15 -8.01 -15.04
N THR A 286 14.45 -8.64 -14.11
CA THR A 286 14.00 -10.03 -14.23
C THR A 286 12.54 -10.04 -14.65
N ARG A 287 12.22 -10.79 -15.71
CA ARG A 287 10.85 -10.95 -16.20
C ARG A 287 10.09 -11.94 -15.32
N CYS A 288 8.95 -11.53 -14.81
CA CYS A 288 8.05 -12.37 -14.02
C CYS A 288 6.88 -12.89 -14.86
N GLY A 289 6.22 -13.94 -14.40
CA GLY A 289 5.11 -14.57 -15.10
C GLY A 289 3.85 -13.69 -15.15
N SER A 290 3.60 -12.88 -14.11
CA SER A 290 2.45 -11.98 -14.04
C SER A 290 2.67 -10.82 -13.07
N HIS A 291 1.77 -9.83 -13.10
CA HIS A 291 1.72 -8.78 -12.09
C HIS A 291 1.42 -9.33 -10.69
N GLY A 292 0.58 -10.37 -10.61
CA GLY A 292 0.24 -11.04 -9.35
C GLY A 292 1.44 -11.70 -8.68
N GLU A 293 2.39 -12.25 -9.44
CA GLU A 293 3.65 -12.76 -8.88
C GLU A 293 4.44 -11.64 -8.18
N ILE A 294 4.59 -10.49 -8.84
CA ILE A 294 5.31 -9.33 -8.31
C ILE A 294 4.69 -8.85 -6.99
N ILE A 295 3.36 -8.75 -6.92
CA ILE A 295 2.64 -8.39 -5.69
C ILE A 295 2.85 -9.44 -4.60
N ALA A 296 2.86 -10.73 -4.97
CA ALA A 296 3.11 -11.83 -4.03
C ALA A 296 4.58 -11.95 -3.56
N GLY A 297 5.47 -11.06 -4.01
CA GLY A 297 6.90 -11.14 -3.73
C GLY A 297 7.58 -12.35 -4.39
N GLN A 298 6.92 -12.93 -5.39
CA GLN A 298 7.42 -14.05 -6.18
C GLN A 298 7.81 -13.53 -7.57
N CYS A 299 8.75 -14.20 -8.22
CA CYS A 299 9.04 -13.90 -9.62
C CYS A 299 9.62 -15.15 -10.26
N THR A 300 8.81 -15.83 -11.04
CA THR A 300 9.30 -16.92 -11.87
C THR A 300 10.12 -16.28 -12.98
N ASN A 301 11.44 -16.43 -12.95
CA ASN A 301 12.32 -15.85 -13.96
C ASN A 301 12.03 -16.48 -15.33
N THR A 302 11.36 -15.71 -16.20
CA THR A 302 11.04 -16.10 -17.58
C THR A 302 11.91 -15.40 -18.62
N GLY A 303 12.90 -14.62 -18.17
CA GLY A 303 13.78 -13.84 -19.04
C GLY A 303 14.33 -12.60 -18.36
N THR A 304 15.12 -11.82 -19.10
CA THR A 304 15.74 -10.60 -18.61
C THR A 304 15.58 -9.45 -19.58
N ALA A 305 15.49 -8.23 -19.06
CA ALA A 305 15.50 -7.00 -19.84
C ALA A 305 16.32 -5.92 -19.13
N VAL A 306 16.44 -4.74 -19.72
CA VAL A 306 16.99 -3.55 -19.08
C VAL A 306 15.89 -2.50 -19.03
N MET A 307 15.61 -1.96 -17.85
CA MET A 307 14.65 -0.88 -17.68
C MET A 307 15.22 0.43 -18.21
N GLY A 308 14.40 1.21 -18.91
CA GLY A 308 14.74 2.51 -19.47
C GLY A 308 15.87 2.45 -20.50
N GLY A 309 16.74 3.46 -20.44
CA GLY A 309 17.92 3.58 -21.29
C GLY A 309 17.69 4.31 -22.61
N GLU A 310 18.78 4.46 -23.35
CA GLU A 310 18.83 5.05 -24.67
C GLU A 310 19.78 4.23 -25.56
N PRO A 311 19.33 3.68 -26.70
CA PRO A 311 17.95 3.71 -27.22
C PRO A 311 16.99 2.86 -26.37
N SER A 312 15.69 3.15 -26.46
CA SER A 312 14.64 2.39 -25.77
C SER A 312 14.59 0.92 -26.21
N ASN A 313 13.73 0.14 -25.55
CA ASN A 313 13.49 -1.25 -25.88
C ASN A 313 12.55 -1.48 -27.08
N GLN A 314 12.19 -0.43 -27.81
CA GLN A 314 11.40 -0.55 -29.05
C GLN A 314 12.08 -1.51 -30.03
N GLY A 315 11.31 -2.49 -30.53
CA GLY A 315 11.81 -3.51 -31.45
C GLY A 315 12.70 -4.61 -30.83
N ARG A 316 12.95 -4.59 -29.52
CA ARG A 316 13.81 -5.58 -28.83
C ARG A 316 13.06 -6.77 -28.23
N GLY A 317 11.74 -6.85 -28.43
CA GLY A 317 10.91 -7.93 -27.88
C GLY A 317 10.69 -7.86 -26.36
N VAL A 318 10.97 -6.71 -25.73
CA VAL A 318 10.75 -6.51 -24.29
C VAL A 318 9.29 -6.17 -24.06
N ASN A 319 8.55 -7.09 -23.45
CA ASN A 319 7.16 -6.90 -23.04
C ASN A 319 6.86 -7.75 -21.78
N GLY A 320 5.80 -7.36 -21.07
CA GLY A 320 5.33 -8.04 -19.86
C GLY A 320 5.75 -7.34 -18.59
N MET A 321 6.03 -8.13 -17.56
CA MET A 321 6.18 -7.69 -16.17
C MET A 321 7.61 -7.92 -15.69
N PHE A 322 8.23 -6.91 -15.10
CA PHE A 322 9.64 -6.97 -14.72
C PHE A 322 9.86 -6.41 -13.32
N ILE A 323 10.72 -7.07 -12.54
CA ILE A 323 11.26 -6.51 -11.31
C ILE A 323 12.69 -6.02 -11.54
N VAL A 324 13.05 -4.93 -10.88
CA VAL A 324 14.40 -4.34 -10.91
C VAL A 324 14.85 -4.11 -9.48
N SER A 325 16.09 -4.44 -9.14
CA SER A 325 16.67 -4.06 -7.85
C SER A 325 17.56 -2.84 -8.03
N THR A 326 17.43 -1.84 -7.14
CA THR A 326 18.21 -0.61 -7.21
C THR A 326 18.84 -0.27 -5.86
N ASN A 327 19.91 0.52 -5.87
CA ASN A 327 20.45 1.13 -4.65
C ASN A 327 19.53 2.24 -4.13
N GLY A 328 19.78 2.70 -2.90
CA GLY A 328 19.04 3.81 -2.29
C GLY A 328 19.48 5.19 -2.73
N ASN A 329 20.71 5.32 -3.20
CA ASN A 329 21.31 6.56 -3.69
C ASN A 329 21.95 6.31 -5.05
N SER A 330 22.15 7.37 -5.83
CA SER A 330 22.87 7.30 -7.10
C SER A 330 24.36 6.93 -6.87
N PRO A 331 24.97 6.04 -7.66
CA PRO A 331 24.36 5.29 -8.77
C PRO A 331 23.36 4.25 -8.25
N PHE A 332 22.11 4.37 -8.70
CA PHE A 332 21.01 3.48 -8.37
C PHE A 332 21.14 2.12 -9.06
N ALA A 333 21.75 2.06 -10.25
CA ALA A 333 22.02 0.81 -10.96
C ALA A 333 23.06 -0.05 -10.21
N GLN A 334 22.80 -1.35 -10.11
CA GLN A 334 23.70 -2.31 -9.45
C GLN A 334 24.68 -2.94 -10.46
N ALA A 335 25.98 -2.94 -10.14
CA ALA A 335 27.00 -3.60 -10.96
C ALA A 335 27.05 -5.12 -10.70
N LEU A 336 27.42 -5.91 -11.71
CA LEU A 336 27.59 -7.36 -11.58
C LEU A 336 28.79 -7.68 -10.65
N PRO A 337 28.65 -8.61 -9.69
CA PRO A 337 29.81 -9.11 -8.96
C PRO A 337 30.55 -10.18 -9.79
N THR A 338 31.87 -10.00 -9.97
CA THR A 338 32.79 -11.13 -10.19
C THR A 338 32.70 -12.07 -8.98
N LEU A 339 32.46 -13.36 -9.22
CA LEU A 339 32.34 -14.39 -8.19
C LEU A 339 33.50 -14.33 -7.17
N LEU A 340 33.18 -14.01 -5.92
CA LEU A 340 33.93 -14.42 -4.74
C LEU A 340 32.95 -14.49 -3.56
N VAL A 341 32.76 -15.69 -3.05
CA VAL A 341 31.94 -15.98 -1.87
C VAL A 341 32.61 -15.36 -0.66
N ALA A 342 31.98 -14.33 -0.08
CA ALA A 342 32.16 -13.95 1.31
C ALA A 342 30.89 -13.22 1.79
N SER A 343 30.14 -13.87 2.66
CA SER A 343 29.07 -13.28 3.45
C SER A 343 29.65 -12.23 4.39
N GLN A 344 29.16 -10.98 4.36
CA GLN A 344 28.98 -10.01 5.47
C GLN A 344 28.47 -8.64 4.91
N PRO A 345 27.84 -7.77 5.74
CA PRO A 345 26.54 -7.16 5.44
C PRO A 345 26.58 -5.72 4.90
N VAL A 346 25.45 -5.30 4.31
CA VAL A 346 25.19 -3.96 3.78
C VAL A 346 24.47 -3.10 4.84
N GLU A 347 25.06 -1.98 5.23
CA GLU A 347 24.48 -0.99 6.15
C GLU A 347 23.42 -0.08 5.47
N ARG A 348 22.37 0.26 6.24
CA ARG A 348 21.15 0.99 5.85
C ARG A 348 21.01 2.29 6.63
N ASN A 349 20.46 3.34 6.01
CA ASN A 349 19.67 4.40 6.64
C ASN A 349 18.62 4.88 5.62
N SER A 350 17.33 5.11 5.91
CA SER A 350 16.63 5.43 7.15
C SER A 350 15.31 4.65 7.26
N ASN A 351 14.92 4.32 8.50
CA ASN A 351 14.05 3.19 8.76
C ASN A 351 13.03 3.57 9.82
N TRP A 352 12.15 4.53 9.58
CA TRP A 352 11.15 4.92 10.57
C TRP A 352 9.75 4.91 9.93
N GLN A 353 8.69 4.50 10.63
CA GLN A 353 7.32 4.37 10.13
C GLN A 353 6.32 4.82 11.19
N LEU A 354 5.21 5.44 10.80
CA LEU A 354 4.10 5.70 11.73
C LEU A 354 3.14 4.51 11.71
N VAL A 355 3.02 3.80 12.83
CA VAL A 355 2.16 2.62 12.96
C VAL A 355 1.15 2.87 14.08
N PRO A 356 -0.15 2.61 13.88
CA PRO A 356 -1.15 2.76 14.93
C PRO A 356 -1.12 1.59 15.91
N ASP A 357 -1.25 1.90 17.19
CA ASP A 357 -1.53 0.89 18.22
C ASP A 357 -3.01 0.45 18.19
N SER A 358 -3.39 -0.48 19.06
CA SER A 358 -4.78 -0.99 19.16
C SER A 358 -5.82 0.06 19.58
N SER A 359 -5.41 1.27 19.97
CA SER A 359 -6.30 2.40 20.27
C SER A 359 -6.40 3.41 19.11
N GLY A 360 -5.74 3.12 17.99
CA GLY A 360 -5.65 4.02 16.84
C GLY A 360 -4.64 5.17 17.03
N ARG A 361 -3.85 5.17 18.10
CA ARG A 361 -2.81 6.18 18.34
C ARG A 361 -1.58 5.82 17.52
N LEU A 362 -1.12 6.78 16.71
CA LEU A 362 0.05 6.61 15.85
C LEU A 362 1.35 6.72 16.64
N HIS A 363 2.29 5.81 16.39
CA HIS A 363 3.62 5.77 17.00
C HIS A 363 4.68 5.77 15.91
N LEU A 364 5.76 6.51 16.12
CA LEU A 364 6.90 6.57 15.21
C LEU A 364 7.87 5.42 15.54
N VAL A 365 8.18 4.60 14.55
CA VAL A 365 8.73 3.25 14.74
C VAL A 365 9.92 2.99 13.85
N ASN A 366 11.05 2.55 14.39
CA ASN A 366 12.20 2.22 13.56
C ASN A 366 12.05 0.83 12.90
N THR A 367 11.96 0.74 11.57
CA THR A 367 11.83 -0.52 10.81
C THR A 367 13.16 -1.08 10.31
N ASN A 368 14.29 -0.74 10.93
CA ASN A 368 15.56 -1.43 10.69
C ASN A 368 16.07 -2.06 11.98
N PRO A 369 16.30 -3.38 11.98
CA PRO A 369 16.75 -4.09 13.16
C PRO A 369 18.19 -3.74 13.60
N TYR A 370 18.93 -2.90 12.86
CA TYR A 370 20.34 -2.59 13.13
C TYR A 370 20.66 -1.12 13.40
N ASN A 371 19.66 -0.22 13.45
CA ASN A 371 19.89 1.20 13.71
C ASN A 371 19.06 1.71 14.89
N LEU A 372 19.30 1.09 16.05
CA LEU A 372 18.96 1.66 17.36
C LEU A 372 20.26 2.15 17.98
N ASP A 373 20.25 3.33 18.60
CA ASP A 373 21.37 3.74 19.44
C ASP A 373 21.66 2.62 20.44
N GLN A 374 22.94 2.34 20.64
CA GLN A 374 23.50 1.25 21.43
C GLN A 374 23.14 1.31 22.94
N GLN A 375 22.11 2.07 23.30
CA GLN A 375 21.54 2.20 24.63
C GLN A 375 20.18 1.49 24.82
N ASP A 376 19.47 1.11 23.74
CA ASP A 376 18.20 0.35 23.85
C ASP A 376 18.37 -1.07 23.29
N VAL A 377 19.08 -1.91 24.04
CA VAL A 377 19.00 -3.36 23.87
C VAL A 377 17.55 -3.75 24.17
N ALA A 378 16.74 -4.06 23.15
CA ALA A 378 15.43 -4.66 23.38
C ALA A 378 15.65 -5.86 24.32
N PRO A 379 14.92 -5.95 25.45
CA PRO A 379 15.06 -7.07 26.37
C PRO A 379 14.95 -8.37 25.57
N LEU A 380 15.79 -9.35 25.89
CA LEU A 380 15.70 -10.68 25.29
C LEU A 380 14.28 -11.20 25.55
N PHE A 381 13.42 -11.18 24.52
CA PHE A 381 12.06 -11.71 24.63
C PHE A 381 12.16 -13.23 24.79
N ASN A 382 11.98 -13.68 26.02
CA ASN A 382 11.90 -15.08 26.37
C ASN A 382 10.42 -15.44 26.53
N PRO A 383 9.77 -15.97 25.48
CA PRO A 383 8.32 -16.09 25.46
C PRO A 383 7.76 -17.01 26.56
N GLU A 384 8.54 -17.95 27.10
CA GLU A 384 8.10 -18.79 28.23
C GLU A 384 8.07 -18.05 29.57
N GLN A 385 8.84 -16.96 29.71
CA GLN A 385 8.91 -16.14 30.92
C GLN A 385 8.10 -14.85 30.80
N ASP A 386 7.98 -14.34 29.58
CA ASP A 386 7.45 -13.00 29.30
C ASP A 386 5.97 -12.99 28.91
N LEU A 387 5.42 -14.13 28.46
CA LEU A 387 3.98 -14.24 28.22
C LEU A 387 3.24 -14.30 29.55
N ILE A 388 2.25 -13.43 29.71
CA ILE A 388 1.36 -13.44 30.88
C ILE A 388 -0.02 -13.94 30.45
N PHE A 389 -0.44 -15.07 31.01
CA PHE A 389 -1.75 -15.66 30.74
C PHE A 389 -2.76 -15.22 31.80
N ARG A 390 -3.64 -14.29 31.43
CA ARG A 390 -4.63 -13.69 32.34
C ARG A 390 -5.96 -14.43 32.24
N LEU A 391 -6.27 -15.27 33.22
CA LEU A 391 -7.54 -15.99 33.28
C LEU A 391 -8.66 -15.13 33.85
N PHE A 392 -9.74 -15.05 33.10
CA PHE A 392 -11.03 -14.52 33.52
C PHE A 392 -12.10 -15.60 33.41
N THR A 393 -12.94 -15.65 34.44
CA THR A 393 -14.15 -16.48 34.49
C THR A 393 -15.29 -15.63 35.04
N ARG A 394 -16.52 -16.16 35.07
CA ARG A 394 -17.63 -15.46 35.76
C ARG A 394 -17.39 -15.22 37.25
N ALA A 395 -16.54 -16.01 37.90
CA ALA A 395 -16.16 -15.81 39.29
C ALA A 395 -15.16 -14.66 39.49
N ASN A 396 -14.43 -14.27 38.43
CA ASN A 396 -13.46 -13.18 38.44
C ASN A 396 -13.48 -12.40 37.11
N PRO A 397 -14.59 -11.72 36.76
CA PRO A 397 -14.80 -11.19 35.42
C PRO A 397 -13.98 -9.94 35.11
N THR A 398 -13.44 -9.27 36.13
CA THR A 398 -12.70 -8.00 36.01
C THR A 398 -11.24 -8.09 36.46
N THR A 399 -10.95 -8.88 37.49
CA THR A 399 -9.59 -9.08 38.02
C THR A 399 -9.08 -10.46 37.61
N PRO A 400 -7.98 -10.55 36.83
CA PRO A 400 -7.48 -11.83 36.36
C PRO A 400 -6.77 -12.62 37.47
N GLN A 401 -6.80 -13.94 37.34
CA GLN A 401 -5.82 -14.82 37.97
C GLN A 401 -4.72 -15.11 36.94
N ILE A 402 -3.46 -14.99 37.34
CA ILE A 402 -2.34 -15.26 36.43
C ILE A 402 -2.06 -16.75 36.41
N LEU A 403 -2.08 -17.32 35.20
CA LEU A 403 -1.63 -18.69 34.97
C LEU A 403 -0.15 -18.63 34.56
N GLU A 404 0.68 -19.33 35.31
CA GLU A 404 2.13 -19.31 35.14
C GLU A 404 2.57 -20.44 34.21
N PHE A 405 3.39 -20.10 33.22
CA PHE A 405 3.96 -21.09 32.30
C PHE A 405 4.84 -22.09 33.06
N GLY A 406 4.62 -23.39 32.81
CA GLY A 406 5.38 -24.46 33.45
C GLY A 406 4.96 -24.74 34.90
N ASN A 407 3.90 -24.09 35.40
CA ASN A 407 3.40 -24.29 36.75
C ASN A 407 1.93 -24.77 36.75
N PRO A 408 1.69 -26.10 36.65
CA PRO A 408 0.35 -26.68 36.70
C PRO A 408 -0.44 -26.32 37.96
N ALA A 409 0.23 -26.03 39.08
CA ALA A 409 -0.44 -25.66 40.33
C ALA A 409 -1.12 -24.28 40.21
N SER A 410 -0.61 -23.37 39.38
CA SER A 410 -1.27 -22.08 39.12
C SER A 410 -2.62 -22.25 38.41
N ILE A 411 -2.74 -23.25 37.54
CA ILE A 411 -4.01 -23.59 36.87
C ILE A 411 -4.96 -24.24 37.88
N ALA A 412 -4.48 -25.23 38.64
CA ALA A 412 -5.29 -25.95 39.63
C ALA A 412 -5.79 -25.06 40.79
N ALA A 413 -5.03 -24.04 41.18
CA ALA A 413 -5.41 -23.10 42.24
C ALA A 413 -6.26 -21.92 41.75
N SER A 414 -6.47 -21.81 40.44
CA SER A 414 -7.29 -20.75 39.83
C SER A 414 -8.76 -21.16 39.71
N ASN A 415 -9.59 -20.26 39.18
CA ASN A 415 -10.98 -20.52 38.83
C ASN A 415 -11.12 -21.31 37.50
N PHE A 416 -10.01 -21.75 36.90
CA PHE A 416 -10.03 -22.50 35.65
C PHE A 416 -10.88 -23.77 35.80
N ASN A 417 -11.82 -23.98 34.89
CA ASN A 417 -12.65 -25.19 34.88
C ASN A 417 -12.49 -25.92 33.53
N PRO A 418 -11.88 -27.11 33.49
CA PRO A 418 -11.66 -27.85 32.23
C PRO A 418 -12.95 -28.27 31.52
N ALA A 419 -14.09 -28.29 32.21
CA ALA A 419 -15.40 -28.57 31.60
C ALA A 419 -15.96 -27.38 30.80
N HIS A 420 -15.45 -26.16 31.03
CA HIS A 420 -15.90 -24.96 30.32
C HIS A 420 -15.09 -24.75 29.03
N PRO A 421 -15.71 -24.24 27.95
CA PRO A 421 -14.98 -23.90 26.74
C PRO A 421 -13.92 -22.84 27.03
N THR A 422 -12.75 -22.98 26.37
CA THR A 422 -11.61 -22.08 26.59
C THR A 422 -11.40 -21.19 25.37
N ARG A 423 -11.24 -19.89 25.61
CA ARG A 423 -11.06 -18.87 24.56
C ARG A 423 -9.79 -18.09 24.87
N PHE A 424 -8.80 -18.17 23.99
CA PHE A 424 -7.62 -17.33 24.06
C PHE A 424 -7.86 -16.07 23.24
N THR A 425 -7.56 -14.90 23.80
CA THR A 425 -7.62 -13.62 23.08
C THR A 425 -6.23 -12.98 23.06
N ILE A 426 -5.80 -12.49 21.90
CA ILE A 426 -4.43 -12.02 21.66
C ILE A 426 -4.45 -10.66 21.00
N HIS A 427 -3.80 -9.71 21.65
CA HIS A 427 -3.71 -8.32 21.21
C HIS A 427 -2.73 -8.11 20.05
N GLY A 428 -2.89 -6.96 19.38
CA GLY A 428 -1.99 -6.51 18.32
C GLY A 428 -0.72 -5.82 18.82
N TRP A 429 -0.01 -5.21 17.88
CA TRP A 429 1.20 -4.45 18.13
C TRP A 429 0.95 -3.24 19.06
N ASN A 430 1.94 -2.95 19.91
CA ASN A 430 1.94 -1.85 20.87
C ASN A 430 0.71 -1.81 21.81
N SER A 431 0.29 -2.99 22.23
CA SER A 431 -0.84 -3.19 23.13
C SER A 431 -0.50 -4.21 24.22
N ASN A 432 -1.46 -4.56 25.05
CA ASN A 432 -1.28 -5.52 26.15
C ASN A 432 -2.58 -6.28 26.44
N GLY A 433 -2.52 -7.29 27.30
CA GLY A 433 -3.66 -8.17 27.57
C GLY A 433 -4.88 -7.51 28.25
N ASN A 434 -4.82 -6.22 28.59
CA ASN A 434 -5.96 -5.46 29.13
C ASN A 434 -6.64 -4.55 28.09
N ASP A 435 -6.28 -4.65 26.81
CA ASP A 435 -6.84 -3.77 25.78
C ASP A 435 -8.36 -3.95 25.58
N GLY A 436 -8.95 -3.01 24.81
CA GLY A 436 -10.37 -2.98 24.53
C GLY A 436 -10.91 -4.18 23.76
N MET A 437 -10.16 -4.76 22.82
CA MET A 437 -10.54 -5.99 22.11
C MET A 437 -10.63 -7.16 23.07
N ASN A 438 -9.59 -7.37 23.89
CA ASN A 438 -9.57 -8.44 24.90
C ASN A 438 -10.73 -8.30 25.89
N THR A 439 -10.95 -7.09 26.39
CA THR A 439 -12.03 -6.77 27.33
C THR A 439 -13.42 -6.98 26.72
N ASN A 440 -13.64 -6.48 25.49
CA ASN A 440 -14.95 -6.55 24.84
C ASN A 440 -15.33 -7.99 24.47
N ILE A 441 -14.40 -8.77 23.92
CA ILE A 441 -14.63 -10.17 23.55
C ILE A 441 -14.88 -11.02 24.81
N ARG A 442 -14.07 -10.84 25.87
CA ARG A 442 -14.27 -11.51 27.17
C ARG A 442 -15.67 -11.25 27.71
N ASN A 443 -16.07 -9.97 27.78
CA ASN A 443 -17.36 -9.59 28.35
C ASN A 443 -18.53 -10.24 27.57
N ARG A 444 -18.40 -10.36 26.24
CA ARG A 444 -19.39 -11.02 25.40
C ARG A 444 -19.49 -12.51 25.67
N TYR A 445 -18.36 -13.21 25.82
CA TYR A 445 -18.38 -14.63 26.21
C TYR A 445 -19.02 -14.87 27.58
N HIS A 446 -18.68 -14.05 28.59
CA HIS A 446 -19.29 -14.19 29.92
C HIS A 446 -20.79 -13.84 29.94
N ALA A 447 -21.26 -12.99 29.02
CA ALA A 447 -22.68 -12.71 28.87
C ALA A 447 -23.46 -13.91 28.34
N VAL A 448 -22.86 -14.77 27.51
CA VAL A 448 -23.55 -15.91 26.86
C VAL A 448 -23.32 -17.26 27.54
N GLY A 449 -22.34 -17.39 28.43
CA GLY A 449 -22.11 -18.66 29.13
C GLY A 449 -20.92 -18.65 30.10
N ASP A 450 -20.63 -19.83 30.65
CA ASP A 450 -19.45 -20.07 31.48
C ASP A 450 -18.27 -20.46 30.60
N TYR A 451 -17.24 -19.62 30.57
CA TYR A 451 -16.04 -19.77 29.74
C TYR A 451 -14.79 -19.54 30.57
N ASN A 452 -13.70 -20.22 30.20
CA ASN A 452 -12.34 -19.79 30.56
C ASN A 452 -11.86 -18.83 29.48
N VAL A 453 -11.84 -17.52 29.74
CA VAL A 453 -11.26 -16.55 28.80
C VAL A 453 -9.86 -16.21 29.26
N ILE A 454 -8.86 -16.55 28.47
CA ILE A 454 -7.45 -16.34 28.79
C ILE A 454 -6.91 -15.27 27.84
N SER A 455 -6.71 -14.06 28.36
CA SER A 455 -6.06 -13.00 27.60
C SER A 455 -4.55 -13.24 27.62
N VAL A 456 -3.96 -13.38 26.44
CA VAL A 456 -2.52 -13.60 26.25
C VAL A 456 -1.86 -12.24 26.12
N ASP A 457 -1.17 -11.83 27.17
CA ASP A 457 -0.35 -10.64 27.14
C ASP A 457 1.07 -11.01 26.67
N TRP A 458 1.40 -10.58 25.46
CA TRP A 458 2.73 -10.71 24.88
C TRP A 458 3.39 -9.34 24.71
N SER A 459 2.97 -8.33 25.49
CA SER A 459 3.43 -6.95 25.40
C SER A 459 4.95 -6.81 25.50
N ALA A 460 5.64 -7.71 26.21
CA ALA A 460 7.10 -7.78 26.22
C ALA A 460 7.72 -7.93 24.82
N GLY A 461 7.05 -8.64 23.91
CA GLY A 461 7.40 -8.72 22.49
C GLY A 461 6.65 -7.71 21.62
N ALA A 462 5.42 -7.33 21.98
CA ALA A 462 4.53 -6.52 21.14
C ALA A 462 4.71 -5.00 21.28
N VAL A 463 5.05 -4.51 22.48
CA VAL A 463 5.27 -3.08 22.80
C VAL A 463 6.71 -2.77 22.46
N ASN A 464 6.95 -2.58 21.17
CA ASN A 464 8.27 -2.28 20.68
C ASN A 464 8.18 -1.18 19.62
N PRO A 465 8.88 -0.04 19.81
CA PRO A 465 8.99 0.98 18.77
C PRO A 465 9.75 0.47 17.54
N ASN A 466 10.32 -0.73 17.55
CA ASN A 466 10.74 -1.46 16.37
C ASN A 466 9.68 -2.52 15.99
N TYR A 467 8.89 -2.23 14.96
CA TYR A 467 7.86 -3.15 14.47
C TYR A 467 8.43 -4.47 13.97
N ILE A 468 9.65 -4.50 13.44
CA ILE A 468 10.30 -5.75 13.02
C ILE A 468 10.63 -6.62 14.22
N ALA A 469 11.06 -6.03 15.34
CA ALA A 469 11.29 -6.79 16.57
C ALA A 469 9.99 -7.44 17.06
N ALA A 470 8.88 -6.68 17.06
CA ALA A 470 7.56 -7.23 17.40
C ALA A 470 7.06 -8.28 16.38
N ARG A 471 7.27 -8.06 15.09
CA ARG A 471 6.96 -9.02 14.02
C ARG A 471 7.77 -10.31 14.17
N ASN A 472 9.06 -10.22 14.53
CA ASN A 472 9.90 -11.39 14.74
C ASN A 472 9.57 -12.14 16.03
N ALA A 473 9.01 -11.46 17.03
CA ALA A 473 8.51 -12.07 18.26
C ALA A 473 7.22 -12.88 18.06
N VAL A 474 6.49 -12.71 16.94
CA VAL A 474 5.24 -13.41 16.64
C VAL A 474 5.39 -14.94 16.66
N GLY A 475 6.38 -15.47 15.93
CA GLY A 475 6.64 -16.90 15.85
C GLY A 475 6.95 -17.51 17.23
N PRO A 476 7.97 -16.99 17.96
CA PRO A 476 8.28 -17.41 19.32
C PRO A 476 7.10 -17.29 20.31
N ALA A 477 6.33 -16.19 20.27
CA ALA A 477 5.15 -16.02 21.11
C ALA A 477 4.08 -17.09 20.81
N GLY A 478 3.84 -17.38 19.53
CA GLY A 478 2.90 -18.44 19.12
C GLY A 478 3.37 -19.83 19.55
N ALA A 479 4.67 -20.13 19.44
CA ALA A 479 5.23 -21.40 19.90
C ALA A 479 5.08 -21.58 21.42
N ALA A 480 5.35 -20.55 22.22
CA ALA A 480 5.13 -20.61 23.66
C ALA A 480 3.63 -20.73 24.01
N LEU A 481 2.75 -20.01 23.31
CA LEU A 481 1.30 -20.19 23.49
C LEU A 481 0.86 -21.62 23.15
N ALA A 482 1.41 -22.25 22.11
CA ALA A 482 1.15 -23.66 21.82
C ALA A 482 1.57 -24.55 23.00
N ALA A 483 2.77 -24.37 23.53
CA ALA A 483 3.25 -25.14 24.69
C ALA A 483 2.41 -24.89 25.96
N PHE A 484 1.89 -23.67 26.15
CA PHE A 484 0.98 -23.37 27.24
C PHE A 484 -0.40 -24.04 27.05
N ILE A 485 -0.91 -24.07 25.81
CA ILE A 485 -2.15 -24.80 25.49
C ILE A 485 -2.01 -26.29 25.86
N ASP A 486 -0.85 -26.91 25.66
CA ASP A 486 -0.61 -28.28 26.12
C ASP A 486 -0.76 -28.45 27.64
N GLN A 487 -0.36 -27.45 28.43
CA GLN A 487 -0.54 -27.45 29.89
C GLN A 487 -2.02 -27.31 30.29
N VAL A 488 -2.78 -26.47 29.57
CA VAL A 488 -4.23 -26.32 29.77
C VAL A 488 -4.98 -27.60 29.38
N VAL A 489 -4.55 -28.28 28.32
CA VAL A 489 -5.08 -29.59 27.92
C VAL A 489 -4.71 -30.67 28.94
N ALA A 490 -3.48 -30.66 29.46
CA ALA A 490 -3.06 -31.57 30.54
C ALA A 490 -3.86 -31.34 31.84
N ALA A 491 -4.34 -30.11 32.09
CA ALA A 491 -5.26 -29.79 33.17
C ALA A 491 -6.73 -30.24 32.89
N GLY A 492 -6.99 -30.88 31.75
CA GLY A 492 -8.27 -31.51 31.42
C GLY A 492 -9.09 -30.81 30.34
N ALA A 493 -8.62 -29.69 29.77
CA ALA A 493 -9.33 -29.01 28.69
C ALA A 493 -9.33 -29.84 27.39
N SER A 494 -10.44 -29.83 26.66
CA SER A 494 -10.50 -30.47 25.35
C SER A 494 -10.03 -29.52 24.23
N PRO A 495 -9.07 -29.92 23.37
CA PRO A 495 -8.69 -29.14 22.18
C PRO A 495 -9.86 -28.84 21.24
N ASP A 496 -10.89 -29.71 21.25
CA ASP A 496 -12.12 -29.54 20.47
C ASP A 496 -12.96 -28.35 20.93
N ASN A 497 -12.68 -27.79 22.12
CA ASN A 497 -13.37 -26.63 22.68
C ASN A 497 -12.44 -25.43 22.93
N ILE A 498 -11.26 -25.41 22.30
CA ILE A 498 -10.29 -24.29 22.38
C ILE A 498 -10.37 -23.44 21.12
N TYR A 499 -10.67 -22.14 21.28
CA TYR A 499 -10.51 -21.16 20.20
C TYR A 499 -9.35 -20.22 20.52
N VAL A 500 -8.60 -19.83 19.49
CA VAL A 500 -7.54 -18.84 19.59
C VAL A 500 -7.87 -17.66 18.68
N ILE A 501 -8.05 -16.49 19.28
CA ILE A 501 -8.63 -15.31 18.64
C ILE A 501 -7.58 -14.21 18.70
N GLY A 502 -7.08 -13.77 17.55
CA GLY A 502 -5.99 -12.81 17.49
C GLY A 502 -6.28 -11.64 16.57
N PHE A 503 -5.81 -10.45 16.94
CA PHE A 503 -5.95 -9.22 16.15
C PHE A 503 -4.60 -8.69 15.65
N SER A 504 -4.51 -8.23 14.39
CA SER A 504 -3.28 -7.64 13.84
C SER A 504 -2.09 -8.61 13.95
N LEU A 505 -0.95 -8.24 14.54
CA LEU A 505 0.15 -9.17 14.84
C LEU A 505 -0.31 -10.37 15.70
N GLY A 506 -1.27 -10.16 16.60
CA GLY A 506 -1.85 -11.22 17.43
C GLY A 506 -2.60 -12.28 16.62
N ALA A 507 -3.13 -11.95 15.44
CA ALA A 507 -3.73 -12.93 14.53
C ALA A 507 -2.68 -13.94 14.02
N HIS A 508 -1.46 -13.47 13.78
CA HIS A 508 -0.34 -14.34 13.42
C HIS A 508 0.16 -15.14 14.62
N VAL A 509 0.17 -14.58 15.84
CA VAL A 509 0.46 -15.35 17.06
C VAL A 509 -0.56 -16.49 17.22
N ALA A 510 -1.86 -16.22 16.99
CA ALA A 510 -2.91 -17.24 16.99
C ALA A 510 -2.63 -18.36 15.98
N GLY A 511 -2.28 -17.99 14.74
CA GLY A 511 -1.93 -18.94 13.69
C GLY A 511 -0.70 -19.79 14.04
N ASN A 512 0.35 -19.19 14.59
CA ASN A 512 1.56 -19.91 15.03
C ASN A 512 1.29 -20.86 16.20
N ALA A 513 0.42 -20.47 17.14
CA ALA A 513 -0.04 -21.39 18.19
C ALA A 513 -0.77 -22.59 17.60
N GLY A 514 -1.64 -22.34 16.62
CA GLY A 514 -2.30 -23.37 15.83
C GLY A 514 -1.33 -24.34 15.13
N LYS A 515 -0.29 -23.81 14.47
CA LYS A 515 0.79 -24.60 13.86
C LYS A 515 1.55 -25.45 14.88
N GLY A 516 1.93 -24.87 16.02
CA GLY A 516 2.59 -25.60 17.11
C GLY A 516 1.71 -26.70 17.70
N GLN A 517 0.40 -26.58 17.55
CA GLN A 517 -0.61 -27.55 17.92
C GLN A 517 -0.97 -28.52 16.77
N ASN A 518 -0.23 -28.48 15.65
CA ASN A 518 -0.45 -29.27 14.45
C ASN A 518 -1.89 -29.16 13.90
N GLY A 519 -2.48 -27.95 13.98
CA GLY A 519 -3.84 -27.69 13.51
C GLY A 519 -4.95 -28.37 14.32
N ARG A 520 -4.63 -28.97 15.49
CA ARG A 520 -5.60 -29.78 16.25
C ARG A 520 -6.67 -28.96 17.00
N LEU A 521 -6.45 -27.64 17.16
CA LEU A 521 -7.37 -26.74 17.84
C LEU A 521 -8.67 -26.61 17.04
N ASN A 522 -9.79 -26.37 17.73
CA ASN A 522 -11.09 -26.27 17.05
C ASN A 522 -11.11 -25.12 16.04
N THR A 523 -10.78 -23.91 16.50
CA THR A 523 -10.92 -22.70 15.68
C THR A 523 -9.81 -21.68 15.95
N VAL A 524 -9.29 -21.08 14.88
CA VAL A 524 -8.55 -19.82 14.91
C VAL A 524 -9.42 -18.73 14.28
N ILE A 525 -9.62 -17.62 14.99
CA ILE A 525 -10.26 -16.42 14.45
C ILE A 525 -9.18 -15.35 14.26
N ALA A 526 -8.93 -14.99 13.01
CA ALA A 526 -7.90 -14.06 12.59
C ALA A 526 -8.56 -12.70 12.26
N LEU A 527 -8.53 -11.78 13.23
CA LEU A 527 -9.16 -10.46 13.13
C LEU A 527 -8.16 -9.49 12.49
N ASP A 528 -8.46 -9.07 11.27
CA ASP A 528 -7.64 -8.20 10.41
C ASP A 528 -6.13 -8.46 10.58
N PRO A 529 -5.64 -9.65 10.16
CA PRO A 529 -4.24 -10.03 10.32
C PRO A 529 -3.33 -8.97 9.71
N ALA A 530 -2.22 -8.65 10.37
CA ALA A 530 -1.34 -7.57 9.91
C ALA A 530 -0.85 -7.83 8.47
N GLY A 531 -0.93 -6.81 7.62
CA GLY A 531 -0.38 -6.85 6.26
C GLY A 531 1.14 -6.62 6.19
N PRO A 532 1.69 -5.60 6.86
CA PRO A 532 3.12 -5.27 6.76
C PRO A 532 4.02 -6.45 7.15
N LEU A 533 4.92 -6.85 6.24
CA LEU A 533 5.88 -7.94 6.42
C LEU A 533 5.27 -9.34 6.63
N PHE A 534 3.98 -9.52 6.30
CA PHE A 534 3.30 -10.81 6.25
C PHE A 534 2.73 -11.08 4.86
N SER A 535 2.92 -12.29 4.36
CA SER A 535 2.35 -12.74 3.10
C SER A 535 1.83 -14.17 3.25
N LEU A 536 0.80 -14.52 2.47
CA LEU A 536 0.27 -15.87 2.48
C LEU A 536 1.38 -16.88 2.16
N GLY A 537 1.46 -17.95 2.95
CA GLY A 537 2.46 -19.00 2.80
C GLY A 537 3.77 -18.76 3.55
N GLN A 538 3.96 -17.61 4.20
CA GLN A 538 5.07 -17.45 5.15
C GLN A 538 4.88 -18.36 6.37
N PRO A 539 5.96 -18.98 6.91
CA PRO A 539 5.86 -19.94 8.02
C PRO A 539 5.20 -19.36 9.27
N ASP A 540 5.37 -18.07 9.50
CA ASP A 540 4.88 -17.34 10.66
C ASP A 540 3.62 -16.49 10.37
N ALA A 541 3.06 -16.57 9.17
CA ALA A 541 1.78 -15.96 8.83
C ALA A 541 0.62 -16.90 9.15
N VAL A 542 -0.58 -16.37 9.39
CA VAL A 542 -1.78 -17.21 9.64
C VAL A 542 -2.17 -17.93 8.35
N SER A 543 -2.66 -19.16 8.47
CA SER A 543 -3.00 -20.00 7.32
C SER A 543 -4.29 -20.80 7.56
N PRO A 544 -4.96 -21.28 6.50
CA PRO A 544 -6.15 -22.13 6.63
C PRO A 544 -5.90 -23.45 7.38
N ALA A 545 -4.65 -23.89 7.51
CA ALA A 545 -4.27 -25.15 8.16
C ALA A 545 -4.00 -25.00 9.67
N ASP A 546 -4.04 -23.79 10.22
CA ASP A 546 -3.61 -23.51 11.59
C ASP A 546 -4.61 -24.04 12.64
N ALA A 547 -5.82 -24.42 12.25
CA ALA A 547 -6.80 -25.09 13.11
C ALA A 547 -7.73 -25.94 12.24
N ARG A 548 -8.67 -26.67 12.87
CA ARG A 548 -9.72 -27.39 12.13
C ARG A 548 -10.67 -26.44 11.38
N TYR A 549 -10.74 -25.19 11.81
CA TYR A 549 -11.38 -24.10 11.10
C TYR A 549 -10.63 -22.80 11.34
N VAL A 550 -10.34 -22.06 10.28
CA VAL A 550 -9.70 -20.74 10.37
C VAL A 550 -10.58 -19.72 9.68
N GLU A 551 -11.03 -18.72 10.43
CA GLU A 551 -11.86 -17.63 9.92
C GLU A 551 -11.07 -16.33 9.94
N MET A 552 -11.05 -15.63 8.81
CA MET A 552 -10.48 -14.29 8.72
C MET A 552 -11.60 -13.26 8.61
N ILE A 553 -11.50 -12.18 9.38
CA ILE A 553 -12.35 -10.99 9.23
C ILE A 553 -11.45 -9.85 8.74
N MET A 554 -11.61 -9.47 7.47
CA MET A 554 -10.80 -8.46 6.79
C MET A 554 -11.53 -7.12 6.81
N THR A 555 -10.98 -6.11 7.47
CA THR A 555 -11.64 -4.79 7.58
C THR A 555 -10.81 -3.62 7.06
N ASN A 556 -9.48 -3.78 6.98
CA ASN A 556 -8.55 -2.79 6.44
C ASN A 556 -7.45 -3.43 5.57
N GLY A 557 -7.86 -4.34 4.69
CA GLY A 557 -7.00 -5.05 3.76
C GLY A 557 -6.25 -4.11 2.82
N GLY A 558 -4.92 -4.29 2.77
CA GLY A 558 -4.03 -3.54 1.87
C GLY A 558 -3.52 -2.22 2.43
N LEU A 559 -3.82 -1.90 3.71
CA LEU A 559 -3.22 -0.77 4.44
C LEU A 559 -2.55 -1.26 5.73
N LEU A 560 -3.33 -1.57 6.78
CA LEU A 560 -2.82 -2.19 8.00
C LEU A 560 -3.06 -3.69 8.05
N GLY A 561 -4.22 -4.14 7.55
CA GLY A 561 -4.59 -5.54 7.42
C GLY A 561 -4.10 -6.17 6.12
N ASN A 562 -4.03 -7.49 6.09
CA ASN A 562 -3.67 -8.24 4.90
C ASN A 562 -4.83 -8.23 3.90
N SER A 563 -4.55 -7.97 2.62
CA SER A 563 -5.55 -7.98 1.54
C SER A 563 -5.74 -9.37 0.91
N VAL A 564 -4.93 -10.35 1.28
CA VAL A 564 -5.03 -11.72 0.78
C VAL A 564 -5.94 -12.54 1.73
N PRO A 565 -6.88 -13.35 1.22
CA PRO A 565 -7.62 -14.31 2.04
C PRO A 565 -6.68 -15.34 2.67
N MET A 566 -6.57 -15.35 4.01
CA MET A 566 -5.66 -16.25 4.75
C MET A 566 -6.40 -17.29 5.60
N GLY A 567 -7.72 -17.21 5.70
CA GLY A 567 -8.55 -18.21 6.39
C GLY A 567 -9.10 -19.27 5.44
N GLN A 568 -9.61 -20.37 6.01
CA GLN A 568 -10.49 -21.29 5.29
C GLN A 568 -11.74 -20.56 4.78
N SER A 569 -12.24 -19.63 5.58
CA SER A 569 -13.20 -18.61 5.19
C SER A 569 -12.61 -17.22 5.42
N THR A 570 -12.98 -16.27 4.58
CA THR A 570 -12.59 -14.85 4.74
C THR A 570 -13.81 -13.99 4.54
N PHE A 571 -14.23 -13.29 5.59
CA PHE A 571 -15.32 -12.34 5.58
C PHE A 571 -14.77 -10.93 5.38
N THR A 572 -15.38 -10.19 4.45
CA THR A 572 -14.94 -8.86 4.01
C THR A 572 -16.06 -7.84 4.20
N PRO A 573 -16.33 -7.41 5.45
CA PRO A 573 -17.29 -6.34 5.72
C PRO A 573 -17.00 -5.12 4.86
N ASN A 574 -18.02 -4.63 4.15
CA ASN A 574 -17.97 -3.40 3.37
C ASN A 574 -16.83 -3.36 2.35
N GLY A 575 -16.49 -4.52 1.76
CA GLY A 575 -15.41 -4.65 0.78
C GLY A 575 -14.02 -4.84 1.41
N GLY A 576 -13.94 -4.92 2.74
CA GLY A 576 -12.76 -5.32 3.50
C GLY A 576 -11.64 -4.29 3.58
N ARG A 577 -11.87 -3.03 3.19
CA ARG A 577 -10.83 -1.98 3.18
C ARG A 577 -11.20 -0.74 3.99
N VAL A 578 -12.43 -0.25 3.82
CA VAL A 578 -12.97 0.92 4.51
C VAL A 578 -14.27 0.52 5.18
N GLN A 579 -14.51 1.04 6.38
CA GLN A 579 -15.67 0.63 7.18
C GLN A 579 -16.59 1.83 7.47
N PRO A 580 -17.93 1.65 7.39
CA PRO A 580 -18.90 2.67 7.76
C PRO A 580 -18.64 3.24 9.16
N GLY A 581 -18.88 4.54 9.33
CA GLY A 581 -18.69 5.26 10.60
C GLY A 581 -17.25 5.55 10.99
N CYS A 582 -16.27 5.20 10.14
CA CYS A 582 -14.87 5.55 10.37
C CYS A 582 -14.46 6.94 9.85
N GLY A 583 -15.33 7.64 9.13
CA GLY A 583 -15.03 8.97 8.58
C GLY A 583 -13.75 8.97 7.75
N THR A 584 -12.89 9.97 7.97
CA THR A 584 -11.57 10.07 7.32
C THR A 584 -10.54 9.20 8.07
N ASP A 585 -10.38 7.96 7.64
CA ASP A 585 -9.50 6.96 8.27
C ASP A 585 -8.17 6.78 7.51
N ILE A 586 -7.39 7.86 7.38
CA ILE A 586 -6.13 7.90 6.59
C ILE A 586 -5.11 6.86 7.07
N GLY A 587 -5.03 6.65 8.39
CA GLY A 587 -4.14 5.66 8.99
C GLY A 587 -4.70 4.24 8.98
N GLY A 588 -5.94 4.03 8.55
CA GLY A 588 -6.63 2.73 8.58
C GLY A 588 -6.99 2.23 9.98
N GLY A 589 -6.66 2.97 11.03
CA GLY A 589 -6.77 2.51 12.42
C GLY A 589 -8.22 2.25 12.85
N CYS A 590 -9.17 3.05 12.37
CA CYS A 590 -10.58 2.81 12.67
C CYS A 590 -11.09 1.55 11.98
N ALA A 591 -10.88 1.44 10.67
CA ALA A 591 -11.27 0.30 9.86
C ALA A 591 -10.61 -0.97 10.39
N HIS A 592 -9.32 -0.93 10.72
CA HIS A 592 -8.58 -2.03 11.31
C HIS A 592 -9.17 -2.47 12.66
N GLY A 593 -9.51 -1.49 13.51
CA GLY A 593 -10.19 -1.73 14.78
C GLY A 593 -11.63 -2.26 14.67
N ARG A 594 -12.24 -2.29 13.48
CA ARG A 594 -13.61 -2.83 13.31
C ARG A 594 -13.66 -4.34 13.37
N ALA A 595 -12.65 -5.07 12.89
CA ALA A 595 -12.63 -6.53 12.96
C ALA A 595 -12.93 -7.07 14.38
N PRO A 596 -12.22 -6.63 15.44
CA PRO A 596 -12.55 -7.07 16.79
C PRO A 596 -13.90 -6.56 17.31
N ALA A 597 -14.37 -5.39 16.88
CA ALA A 597 -15.69 -4.89 17.25
C ALA A 597 -16.81 -5.74 16.64
N TYR A 598 -16.72 -6.07 15.35
CA TYR A 598 -17.69 -6.92 14.65
C TYR A 598 -17.70 -8.34 15.22
N PHE A 599 -16.52 -8.92 15.48
CA PHE A 599 -16.45 -10.24 16.09
C PHE A 599 -17.05 -10.24 17.51
N ALA A 600 -16.73 -9.25 18.34
CA ALA A 600 -17.32 -9.14 19.67
C ALA A 600 -18.85 -9.02 19.62
N GLU A 601 -19.40 -8.22 18.69
CA GLU A 601 -20.84 -8.12 18.51
C GLU A 601 -21.46 -9.42 18.01
N SER A 602 -20.79 -10.16 17.13
CA SER A 602 -21.31 -11.43 16.60
C SER A 602 -21.56 -12.48 17.69
N ILE A 603 -20.88 -12.40 18.84
CA ILE A 603 -21.05 -13.31 19.97
C ILE A 603 -22.38 -13.01 20.68
N GLY A 604 -23.35 -13.91 20.50
CA GLY A 604 -24.64 -13.84 21.17
C GLY A 604 -25.61 -12.79 20.64
N SER A 605 -25.33 -12.18 19.48
CA SER A 605 -26.27 -11.25 18.83
C SER A 605 -27.50 -11.99 18.30
N SER A 606 -28.68 -11.40 18.50
CA SER A 606 -29.93 -11.84 17.87
C SER A 606 -29.98 -11.51 16.37
N THR A 607 -29.16 -10.56 15.92
CA THR A 607 -29.05 -10.12 14.53
C THR A 607 -27.73 -10.63 13.97
N ALA A 608 -27.78 -11.49 12.96
CA ALA A 608 -26.60 -12.11 12.39
C ALA A 608 -25.87 -11.18 11.41
N PHE A 609 -24.54 -11.32 11.33
CA PHE A 609 -23.73 -10.77 10.23
C PHE A 609 -23.85 -11.68 9.00
N ARG A 610 -25.03 -11.73 8.38
CA ARG A 610 -25.26 -12.52 7.17
C ARG A 610 -24.35 -12.05 6.04
N SER A 611 -23.68 -13.00 5.40
CA SER A 611 -22.70 -12.74 4.37
C SER A 611 -22.93 -13.63 3.17
N THR A 612 -22.82 -13.03 1.98
CA THR A 612 -22.97 -13.72 0.70
C THR A 612 -21.63 -14.26 0.23
N ARG A 613 -21.61 -15.53 -0.17
CA ARG A 613 -20.39 -16.14 -0.71
C ARG A 613 -20.11 -15.61 -2.12
N CYS A 614 -18.95 -15.00 -2.33
CA CYS A 614 -18.54 -14.46 -3.63
C CYS A 614 -17.62 -15.44 -4.38
N ALA A 615 -17.47 -15.28 -5.70
CA ALA A 615 -16.62 -16.17 -6.48
C ALA A 615 -15.13 -15.98 -6.17
N SER A 616 -14.72 -14.75 -5.87
CA SER A 616 -13.33 -14.42 -5.51
C SER A 616 -13.23 -13.16 -4.64
N ILE A 617 -12.03 -12.92 -4.08
CA ILE A 617 -11.72 -11.66 -3.41
C ILE A 617 -11.67 -10.48 -4.41
N GLN A 618 -11.29 -10.73 -5.66
CA GLN A 618 -11.24 -9.69 -6.69
C GLN A 618 -12.64 -9.12 -6.97
N GLU A 619 -13.64 -10.00 -7.06
CA GLU A 619 -15.05 -9.63 -7.18
C GLU A 619 -15.52 -8.71 -6.05
N VAL A 620 -15.15 -9.03 -4.80
CA VAL A 620 -15.47 -8.19 -3.64
C VAL A 620 -14.85 -6.79 -3.76
N VAL A 621 -13.58 -6.72 -4.16
CA VAL A 621 -12.84 -5.46 -4.30
C VAL A 621 -13.39 -4.61 -5.45
N GLU A 622 -13.83 -5.24 -6.53
CA GLU A 622 -14.46 -4.59 -7.69
C GLU A 622 -15.92 -4.19 -7.44
N GLY A 623 -16.48 -4.51 -6.26
CA GLY A 623 -17.86 -4.20 -5.90
C GLY A 623 -18.89 -5.14 -6.54
N ASN A 624 -18.45 -6.26 -7.09
CA ASN A 624 -19.27 -7.23 -7.84
C ASN A 624 -19.22 -8.60 -7.16
N CYS A 625 -20.09 -8.90 -6.20
CA CYS A 625 -20.14 -10.23 -5.57
C CYS A 625 -21.12 -11.14 -6.32
N THR A 626 -20.61 -12.10 -7.10
CA THR A 626 -21.45 -13.13 -7.72
C THR A 626 -21.68 -14.27 -6.71
N PRO A 627 -22.94 -14.60 -6.34
CA PRO A 627 -23.22 -15.69 -5.43
C PRO A 627 -22.62 -17.02 -5.93
N SER A 628 -21.69 -17.59 -5.18
CA SER A 628 -20.89 -18.74 -5.59
C SER A 628 -21.11 -19.99 -4.73
N GLY A 629 -22.04 -19.93 -3.78
CA GLY A 629 -22.35 -21.03 -2.86
C GLY A 629 -23.22 -20.58 -1.69
N PRO A 630 -23.36 -21.40 -0.63
CA PRO A 630 -24.22 -21.09 0.49
C PRO A 630 -23.67 -19.91 1.30
N ASP A 631 -24.58 -19.03 1.71
CA ASP A 631 -24.31 -17.93 2.63
C ASP A 631 -23.88 -18.43 4.00
N ALA A 632 -23.14 -17.59 4.72
CA ALA A 632 -22.67 -17.87 6.07
C ALA A 632 -22.74 -16.62 6.94
N ASN A 633 -22.77 -16.82 8.25
CA ASN A 633 -22.67 -15.71 9.20
C ASN A 633 -21.21 -15.49 9.57
N MET A 634 -20.76 -14.23 9.53
CA MET A 634 -19.44 -13.86 10.04
C MET A 634 -19.42 -13.97 11.58
N GLY A 635 -18.36 -14.55 12.13
CA GLY A 635 -18.13 -14.69 13.56
C GLY A 635 -19.12 -15.64 14.26
N GLY A 636 -19.40 -15.34 15.52
CA GLY A 636 -20.38 -16.05 16.34
C GLY A 636 -19.77 -17.04 17.34
N GLU A 637 -20.66 -17.57 18.18
CA GLU A 637 -20.39 -18.65 19.11
C GLU A 637 -21.61 -19.60 19.13
N PRO A 638 -21.47 -20.87 18.72
CA PRO A 638 -20.24 -21.52 18.25
C PRO A 638 -19.81 -21.05 16.86
N SER A 639 -18.53 -21.24 16.52
CA SER A 639 -17.98 -20.89 15.20
C SER A 639 -18.61 -21.69 14.04
N ASN A 640 -18.17 -21.37 12.83
CA ASN A 640 -18.59 -22.03 11.60
C ASN A 640 -17.91 -23.39 11.34
N TYR A 641 -17.08 -23.88 12.26
CA TYR A 641 -16.52 -25.24 12.18
C TYR A 641 -17.62 -26.29 12.00
N GLY A 642 -17.39 -27.24 11.08
CA GLY A 642 -18.34 -28.31 10.77
C GLY A 642 -19.55 -27.90 9.94
N ARG A 643 -19.69 -26.62 9.55
CA ARG A 643 -20.84 -26.11 8.77
C ARG A 643 -20.58 -26.03 7.25
N GLY A 644 -19.41 -26.44 6.78
CA GLY A 644 -19.04 -26.38 5.36
C GLY A 644 -18.70 -24.98 4.83
N VAL A 645 -18.51 -24.00 5.73
CA VAL A 645 -18.18 -22.61 5.37
C VAL A 645 -16.74 -22.52 4.87
N SER A 646 -16.56 -22.05 3.65
CA SER A 646 -15.24 -21.86 3.02
C SER A 646 -15.29 -20.88 1.85
N GLY A 647 -14.18 -20.19 1.59
CA GLY A 647 -14.07 -19.16 0.55
C GLY A 647 -14.29 -17.74 1.06
N VAL A 648 -14.60 -16.81 0.15
CA VAL A 648 -14.70 -15.38 0.45
C VAL A 648 -16.16 -14.96 0.56
N TYR A 649 -16.46 -14.13 1.56
CA TYR A 649 -17.82 -13.73 1.92
C TYR A 649 -17.91 -12.21 2.05
N PHE A 650 -18.85 -11.59 1.35
CA PHE A 650 -19.15 -10.17 1.44
C PHE A 650 -20.38 -9.91 2.31
N LEU A 651 -20.34 -8.82 3.07
CA LEU A 651 -21.45 -8.32 3.86
C LEU A 651 -21.35 -6.81 4.01
N THR A 652 -22.45 -6.17 4.40
CA THR A 652 -22.46 -4.74 4.76
C THR A 652 -22.83 -4.58 6.24
N THR A 653 -22.34 -3.52 6.86
CA THR A 653 -22.61 -3.21 8.27
C THR A 653 -23.19 -1.80 8.42
N ASN A 654 -23.79 -1.52 9.57
CA ASN A 654 -24.08 -0.14 9.98
C ASN A 654 -22.78 0.60 10.32
N ASP A 655 -22.88 1.93 10.44
CA ASP A 655 -21.80 2.85 10.84
C ASP A 655 -21.55 2.87 12.35
N ALA A 656 -22.56 2.52 13.15
CA ALA A 656 -22.48 2.38 14.59
C ALA A 656 -23.08 1.05 15.07
N ALA A 657 -22.74 0.64 16.28
CA ALA A 657 -23.31 -0.56 16.91
C ALA A 657 -24.82 -0.35 17.19
N PRO A 658 -25.69 -1.36 16.99
CA PRO A 658 -25.36 -2.68 16.45
C PRO A 658 -24.99 -2.61 14.95
N PHE A 659 -23.84 -3.16 14.60
CA PHE A 659 -23.29 -3.17 13.25
C PHE A 659 -23.98 -4.18 12.34
N ALA A 660 -24.47 -5.30 12.89
CA ALA A 660 -25.16 -6.34 12.13
C ALA A 660 -26.48 -5.82 11.55
N ARG A 661 -26.70 -6.10 10.25
CA ARG A 661 -27.91 -5.65 9.52
C ARG A 661 -29.00 -6.72 9.37
N GLY A 662 -28.68 -7.99 9.62
CA GLY A 662 -29.64 -9.10 9.64
C GLY A 662 -29.62 -9.98 8.41
#